data_AF-A0A0U1Z1C4-F1
#
_entry.id   AF-A0A0U1Z1C4-F1
#
_cell.length_a   1.000
_cell.length_b   1.000
_cell.length_c   1.000
_cell.angle_alpha   90.00
_cell.angle_beta   90.00
_cell.angle_gamma   90.00
#
_symmetry.space_group_name_H-M   'P 1'
#
loop_
_entity.id
_entity.type
_entity.pdbx_description
1 polymer ?
#
loop_
_entity_poly.entity_id
_entity_poly.type
_entity_poly.pdbx_seq_one_letter_code
_entity_poly.pdbx_strand_id
1 'polypeptide(L)'
;MSNFSEIETLVPSKKEFHSSESIVTADLEAIIKQPEGTNVVYMAAWYNGETYRIFDISQWGYNTTTMLEQFWIDLLKNNKGRVCYFHNFGGYDAILSMPSLLNIPNLAFYPIMKDGEIISIKVAQKGKVVLTIKDSIKILPGALSKLAKDWGVETQKDHFPHYFWNGSIKDTLNYEGFLPPYSKFEPKRTSLIDYEEMVKLFKNKTWSFIRVSEFYILGDVKATYQVLVKYFETLITKFPIDPLKVYSAPSAAFRIWRTLQLPLLHQEGLKVYDLSHNIDSLLRESYCGGIVDVYRPHLIGKGYYYDVNSLYPTAMCKSMPVGMPQLVEFLTKEEFLKGEFYGFLEATVRAPANEYIGLLPIKLQGRLICPGGTFSGLFFSEELKFALANGYQLLEIKLAYSFKRGANTFLQLITQLNSMKIEAQRNSQPTIRNLAKLLMNSMYGRFGMHPTLTTHGIYTSKQINKITPAWIVQNAINFGELSLVTLLLNKSWILENQGVEGLIKHLTNLGNNTNVAIAAAVTAHSRMIINQYKLDALKLGLNLFYSDTDSLILDGPLPENYIHSATLGKLKLEHIFKEGIFVMPKVYYLEKEDGSIVSKVKGFPGKLTKRTYFIKKCTHGITCHTLKYVSITIVHGVLLKQALSPLLLCLKQV
;
A
#
# COMPACT_ATOMS: atom_id res chain seq x y z
N MET A 1 15.83 -8.81 30.25
CA MET A 1 14.37 -8.64 30.45
C MET A 1 13.83 -7.83 29.29
N SER A 2 13.04 -8.44 28.41
CA SER A 2 12.38 -7.74 27.30
C SER A 2 11.16 -7.00 27.84
N ASN A 3 11.18 -5.67 27.80
CA ASN A 3 10.02 -4.87 28.12
C ASN A 3 9.08 -4.88 26.91
N PHE A 4 7.90 -5.48 27.05
CA PHE A 4 6.87 -5.53 26.02
C PHE A 4 5.82 -4.48 26.35
N SER A 5 5.68 -3.44 25.52
CA SER A 5 4.57 -2.49 25.66
C SER A 5 3.28 -3.11 25.13
N GLU A 6 2.18 -2.91 25.85
CA GLU A 6 0.86 -3.32 25.39
C GLU A 6 0.38 -2.37 24.27
N ILE A 7 -0.25 -2.91 23.23
CA ILE A 7 -0.98 -2.11 22.26
C ILE A 7 -2.29 -1.70 22.92
N GLU A 8 -2.47 -0.41 23.19
CA GLU A 8 -3.60 0.08 23.96
C GLU A 8 -4.90 0.15 23.15
N THR A 9 -6.05 0.08 23.82
CA THR A 9 -7.35 0.40 23.21
C THR A 9 -7.46 1.90 22.88
N LEU A 10 -8.46 2.27 22.08
CA LEU A 10 -8.84 3.66 21.84
C LEU A 10 -10.28 3.88 22.29
N VAL A 11 -10.53 5.03 22.92
CA VAL A 11 -11.90 5.44 23.27
C VAL A 11 -12.67 5.78 21.99
N PRO A 12 -13.92 5.29 21.83
CA PRO A 12 -14.81 5.68 20.74
C PRO A 12 -14.95 7.21 20.65
N SER A 13 -14.73 7.74 19.45
CA SER A 13 -14.85 9.17 19.17
C SER A 13 -16.32 9.58 19.18
N LYS A 14 -16.64 10.62 19.96
CA LYS A 14 -17.95 11.33 19.91
C LYS A 14 -17.89 12.62 19.09
N LYS A 15 -16.74 12.93 18.47
CA LYS A 15 -16.53 14.18 17.78
C LYS A 15 -17.34 14.21 16.47
N GLU A 16 -18.18 15.21 16.31
CA GLU A 16 -18.85 15.48 15.05
C GLU A 16 -17.85 15.93 13.99
N PHE A 17 -18.06 15.51 12.75
CA PHE A 17 -17.25 15.88 11.61
C PHE A 17 -18.03 16.90 10.76
N HIS A 18 -17.64 18.16 10.88
CA HIS A 18 -18.14 19.25 10.04
C HIS A 18 -17.09 19.53 8.96
N SER A 19 -17.35 19.08 7.73
CA SER A 19 -16.37 19.06 6.64
C SER A 19 -15.83 20.45 6.32
N SER A 20 -16.72 21.46 6.20
CA SER A 20 -16.34 22.84 5.90
C SER A 20 -15.48 23.47 6.98
N GLU A 21 -15.56 23.03 8.24
CA GLU A 21 -14.71 23.53 9.33
C GLU A 21 -13.43 22.70 9.53
N SER A 22 -13.40 21.48 8.98
CA SER A 22 -12.39 20.47 9.31
C SER A 22 -11.30 20.31 8.26
N ILE A 23 -11.63 20.45 6.98
CA ILE A 23 -10.72 20.12 5.88
C ILE A 23 -10.64 21.23 4.83
N VAL A 24 -9.54 21.24 4.11
CA VAL A 24 -9.31 21.99 2.87
C VAL A 24 -8.57 21.06 1.92
N THR A 25 -8.75 21.24 0.62
CA THR A 25 -8.01 20.52 -0.41
C THR A 25 -7.24 21.49 -1.26
N ALA A 26 -6.07 21.06 -1.73
CA ALA A 26 -5.22 21.87 -2.57
C ALA A 26 -4.55 21.02 -3.65
N ASP A 27 -4.16 21.68 -4.73
CA ASP A 27 -3.55 21.06 -5.90
C ASP A 27 -2.65 22.07 -6.64
N LEU A 28 -1.71 21.56 -7.43
CA LEU A 28 -0.75 22.36 -8.20
C LEU A 28 -0.71 21.89 -9.65
N GLU A 29 -0.59 22.83 -10.58
CA GLU A 29 -0.36 22.55 -11.99
C GLU A 29 1.01 23.05 -12.45
N ALA A 30 1.72 22.21 -13.18
CA ALA A 30 3.06 22.48 -13.66
C ALA A 30 3.20 22.22 -15.17
N ILE A 31 4.04 23.02 -15.81
CA ILE A 31 4.46 22.85 -17.20
C ILE A 31 5.91 22.38 -17.21
N ILE A 32 6.23 21.48 -18.15
CA ILE A 32 7.61 21.07 -18.39
C ILE A 32 8.23 22.06 -19.38
N LYS A 33 9.18 22.87 -18.89
CA LYS A 33 9.95 23.78 -19.74
C LYS A 33 10.79 22.97 -20.72
N GLN A 34 10.71 23.30 -21.99
CA GLN A 34 11.51 22.67 -23.05
C GLN A 34 12.62 23.63 -23.52
N PRO A 35 13.84 23.13 -23.79
CA PRO A 35 14.26 21.72 -23.79
C PRO A 35 14.79 21.21 -22.43
N GLU A 36 14.84 22.06 -21.39
CA GLU A 36 15.57 21.75 -20.15
C GLU A 36 14.92 20.65 -19.30
N GLY A 37 13.64 20.36 -19.53
CA GLY A 37 12.88 19.33 -18.82
C GLY A 37 12.50 19.70 -17.39
N THR A 38 12.67 20.96 -16.99
CA THR A 38 12.36 21.44 -15.64
C THR A 38 10.87 21.68 -15.46
N ASN A 39 10.29 21.18 -14.37
CA ASN A 39 8.90 21.50 -14.01
C ASN A 39 8.81 22.92 -13.44
N VAL A 40 7.88 23.71 -13.97
CA VAL A 40 7.56 25.05 -13.48
C VAL A 40 6.10 25.05 -13.07
N VAL A 41 5.85 25.21 -11.76
CA VAL A 41 4.48 25.33 -11.25
C VAL A 41 3.96 26.71 -11.66
N TYR A 42 2.90 26.71 -12.46
CA TYR A 42 2.29 27.91 -13.01
C TYR A 42 0.95 28.24 -12.37
N MET A 43 0.32 27.28 -11.70
CA MET A 43 -0.95 27.49 -11.03
C MET A 43 -1.05 26.66 -9.75
N ALA A 44 -1.68 27.23 -8.73
CA ALA A 44 -1.99 26.55 -7.48
C ALA A 44 -3.41 26.91 -7.04
N ALA A 45 -4.13 25.97 -6.45
CA ALA A 45 -5.48 26.24 -5.96
C ALA A 45 -5.75 25.57 -4.62
N TRP A 46 -6.67 26.14 -3.86
CA TRP A 46 -7.28 25.48 -2.71
C TRP A 46 -8.79 25.70 -2.69
N TYR A 47 -9.52 24.72 -2.17
CA TYR A 47 -10.97 24.76 -1.95
C TYR A 47 -11.31 24.14 -0.60
N ASN A 48 -12.19 24.78 0.14
CA ASN A 48 -12.42 24.46 1.54
C ASN A 48 -13.87 24.08 1.87
N GLY A 49 -14.69 23.84 0.84
CA GLY A 49 -16.12 23.54 0.95
C GLY A 49 -17.01 24.76 0.71
N GLU A 50 -16.54 25.96 1.08
CA GLU A 50 -17.32 27.20 1.01
C GLU A 50 -16.76 28.15 -0.04
N THR A 51 -15.44 28.31 -0.06
CA THR A 51 -14.73 29.22 -0.96
C THR A 51 -13.46 28.57 -1.50
N TYR A 52 -12.89 29.21 -2.51
CA TYR A 52 -11.65 28.79 -3.16
C TYR A 52 -10.77 29.98 -3.51
N ARG A 53 -9.49 29.72 -3.73
CA ARG A 53 -8.55 30.65 -4.35
C ARG A 53 -7.73 29.93 -5.41
N ILE A 54 -7.42 30.64 -6.48
CA ILE A 54 -6.52 30.22 -7.55
C ILE A 54 -5.40 31.25 -7.63
N PHE A 55 -4.18 30.78 -7.74
CA PHE A 55 -2.95 31.56 -7.86
C PHE A 55 -2.37 31.25 -9.24
N ASP A 56 -2.26 32.25 -10.10
CA ASP A 56 -1.60 32.17 -11.40
C ASP A 56 -0.26 32.90 -11.33
N ILE A 57 0.81 32.22 -11.77
CA ILE A 57 2.18 32.72 -11.79
C ILE A 57 2.33 34.06 -12.53
N SER A 58 1.43 34.37 -13.48
CA SER A 58 1.41 35.65 -14.20
C SER A 58 1.27 36.87 -13.27
N GLN A 59 0.62 36.69 -12.11
CA GLN A 59 0.41 37.73 -11.10
C GLN A 59 1.69 38.08 -10.34
N TRP A 60 2.72 37.23 -10.41
CA TRP A 60 4.00 37.38 -9.71
C TRP A 60 5.20 37.36 -10.67
N GLY A 61 5.06 38.01 -11.83
CA GLY A 61 6.16 38.16 -12.78
C GLY A 61 6.70 36.82 -13.30
N TYR A 62 5.85 35.79 -13.37
CA TYR A 62 6.22 34.44 -13.77
C TYR A 62 7.26 33.77 -12.85
N ASN A 63 7.25 34.12 -11.55
CA ASN A 63 8.10 33.49 -10.53
C ASN A 63 7.34 32.44 -9.70
N THR A 64 7.71 31.16 -9.87
CA THR A 64 7.07 30.05 -9.16
C THR A 64 7.25 30.13 -7.65
N THR A 65 8.45 30.47 -7.17
CA THR A 65 8.76 30.52 -5.74
C THR A 65 7.87 31.55 -5.04
N THR A 66 7.78 32.76 -5.59
CA THR A 66 6.95 33.84 -5.04
C THR A 66 5.47 33.49 -5.09
N MET A 67 4.96 32.96 -6.21
CA MET A 67 3.57 32.52 -6.30
C MET A 67 3.24 31.47 -5.24
N LEU A 68 4.11 30.46 -5.07
CA LEU A 68 3.89 29.38 -4.09
C LEU A 68 4.00 29.89 -2.64
N GLU A 69 4.89 30.84 -2.35
CA GLU A 69 4.94 31.49 -1.04
C GLU A 69 3.61 32.21 -0.74
N GLN A 70 3.07 32.96 -1.71
CA GLN A 70 1.77 33.62 -1.55
C GLN A 70 0.62 32.62 -1.39
N PHE A 71 0.62 31.55 -2.18
CA PHE A 71 -0.34 30.45 -2.03
C PHE A 71 -0.31 29.85 -0.62
N TRP A 72 0.87 29.52 -0.09
CA TRP A 72 0.99 28.95 1.26
C TRP A 72 0.58 29.94 2.36
N ILE A 73 0.96 31.21 2.24
CA ILE A 73 0.56 32.27 3.18
C ILE A 73 -0.97 32.40 3.21
N ASP A 74 -1.61 32.45 2.05
CA ASP A 74 -3.06 32.57 1.94
C ASP A 74 -3.77 31.31 2.46
N LEU A 75 -3.28 30.12 2.11
CA LEU A 75 -3.81 28.85 2.61
C LEU A 75 -3.74 28.78 4.15
N LEU A 76 -2.59 29.13 4.75
CA LEU A 76 -2.40 29.16 6.20
C LEU A 76 -3.32 30.18 6.88
N LYS A 77 -3.52 31.34 6.27
CA LYS A 77 -4.35 32.42 6.80
C LYS A 77 -5.83 32.05 6.79
N ASN A 78 -6.34 31.54 5.68
CA ASN A 78 -7.78 31.30 5.48
C ASN A 78 -8.26 29.93 5.96
N ASN A 79 -7.35 28.98 6.24
CA ASN A 79 -7.70 27.60 6.62
C ASN A 79 -7.03 27.16 7.93
N LYS A 80 -6.84 28.11 8.85
CA LYS A 80 -6.21 27.86 10.15
C LYS A 80 -6.97 26.80 10.96
N GLY A 81 -6.23 25.81 11.47
CA GLY A 81 -6.74 24.69 12.26
C GLY A 81 -7.26 23.51 11.43
N ARG A 82 -7.40 23.66 10.10
CA ARG A 82 -7.90 22.61 9.22
C ARG A 82 -6.82 21.61 8.84
N VAL A 83 -7.27 20.46 8.31
CA VAL A 83 -6.39 19.49 7.64
C VAL A 83 -6.43 19.75 6.13
N CYS A 84 -5.29 20.11 5.55
CA CYS A 84 -5.12 20.27 4.11
C CYS A 84 -4.77 18.93 3.46
N TYR A 85 -5.51 18.55 2.43
CA TYR A 85 -5.22 17.36 1.62
C TYR A 85 -4.80 17.74 0.21
N PHE A 86 -3.66 17.22 -0.21
CA PHE A 86 -3.30 17.11 -1.62
C PHE A 86 -3.48 15.66 -2.05
N HIS A 87 -3.73 15.42 -3.33
CA HIS A 87 -3.82 14.06 -3.86
C HIS A 87 -2.49 13.64 -4.49
N ASN A 88 -1.77 12.73 -3.81
CA ASN A 88 -0.39 12.34 -4.14
C ASN A 88 0.68 13.37 -3.72
N PHE A 89 0.45 14.05 -2.57
CA PHE A 89 1.34 15.07 -2.02
C PHE A 89 2.81 14.65 -2.00
N GLY A 90 3.11 13.52 -1.34
CA GLY A 90 4.48 13.06 -1.13
C GLY A 90 5.16 12.54 -2.40
N GLY A 91 4.38 12.27 -3.45
CA GLY A 91 4.87 11.81 -4.74
C GLY A 91 5.14 12.93 -5.75
N TYR A 92 4.53 14.11 -5.58
CA TYR A 92 4.63 15.21 -6.55
C TYR A 92 4.63 16.60 -5.89
N ASP A 93 3.50 17.05 -5.35
CA ASP A 93 3.32 18.46 -4.93
C ASP A 93 4.30 18.90 -3.85
N ALA A 94 4.61 18.02 -2.89
CA ALA A 94 5.56 18.30 -1.83
C ALA A 94 6.94 18.67 -2.39
N ILE A 95 7.39 17.96 -3.43
CA ILE A 95 8.70 18.18 -4.06
C ILE A 95 8.76 19.59 -4.66
N LEU A 96 7.67 20.03 -5.28
CA LEU A 96 7.61 21.30 -6.01
C LEU A 96 7.34 22.51 -5.11
N SER A 97 6.64 22.31 -3.98
CA SER A 97 6.10 23.41 -3.18
C SER A 97 6.63 23.53 -1.76
N MET A 98 7.29 22.49 -1.23
CA MET A 98 7.90 22.57 0.10
C MET A 98 8.98 23.66 0.24
N PRO A 99 9.87 23.92 -0.73
CA PRO A 99 10.85 25.00 -0.59
C PRO A 99 10.20 26.33 -0.21
N SER A 100 9.14 26.71 -0.92
CA SER A 100 8.35 27.92 -0.63
C SER A 100 7.64 27.88 0.72
N LEU A 101 7.10 26.72 1.14
CA LEU A 101 6.48 26.57 2.46
C LEU A 101 7.49 26.75 3.60
N LEU A 102 8.68 26.15 3.46
CA LEU A 102 9.72 26.15 4.49
C LEU A 102 10.42 27.51 4.62
N ASN A 103 10.38 28.35 3.58
CA ASN A 103 10.88 29.72 3.61
C ASN A 103 10.00 30.67 4.45
N ILE A 104 8.76 30.28 4.78
CA ILE A 104 7.87 31.14 5.56
C ILE A 104 8.39 31.25 7.00
N PRO A 105 8.68 32.48 7.49
CA PRO A 105 9.31 32.65 8.79
C PRO A 105 8.36 32.31 9.95
N ASN A 106 8.95 31.99 11.10
CA ASN A 106 8.24 31.74 12.37
C ASN A 106 7.30 30.51 12.35
N LEU A 107 7.55 29.54 11.47
CA LEU A 107 6.86 28.26 11.44
C LEU A 107 7.77 27.12 11.92
N ALA A 108 7.17 26.13 12.56
CA ALA A 108 7.80 24.87 12.92
C ALA A 108 7.10 23.71 12.20
N PHE A 109 7.88 22.72 11.74
CA PHE A 109 7.39 21.65 10.89
C PHE A 109 7.68 20.28 11.52
N TYR A 110 6.67 19.42 11.55
CA TYR A 110 6.78 18.06 12.08
C TYR A 110 6.35 17.07 11.00
N PRO A 111 7.30 16.55 10.20
CA PRO A 111 6.99 15.60 9.14
C PRO A 111 6.71 14.20 9.70
N ILE A 112 5.83 13.47 9.02
CA ILE A 112 5.67 12.02 9.14
C ILE A 112 5.99 11.46 7.77
N MET A 113 6.99 10.59 7.71
CA MET A 113 7.44 9.96 6.47
C MET A 113 7.41 8.44 6.58
N LYS A 114 7.37 7.80 5.42
CA LYS A 114 7.56 6.35 5.29
C LYS A 114 8.20 6.06 3.94
N ASP A 115 9.20 5.19 3.94
CA ASP A 115 9.89 4.73 2.71
C ASP A 115 10.39 5.89 1.83
N GLY A 116 10.85 6.98 2.46
CA GLY A 116 11.37 8.18 1.78
C GLY A 116 10.30 9.16 1.29
N GLU A 117 9.01 8.86 1.45
CA GLU A 117 7.91 9.73 1.03
C GLU A 117 7.21 10.37 2.23
N ILE A 118 6.77 11.63 2.05
CA ILE A 118 6.02 12.37 3.07
C ILE A 118 4.56 11.90 3.08
N ILE A 119 4.06 11.56 4.27
CA ILE A 119 2.66 11.23 4.50
C ILE A 119 1.90 12.44 5.05
N SER A 120 2.55 13.20 5.93
CA SER A 120 1.95 14.37 6.57
C SER A 120 3.01 15.35 7.05
N ILE A 121 2.66 16.63 7.12
CA ILE A 121 3.44 17.67 7.79
C ILE A 121 2.50 18.45 8.69
N LYS A 122 2.77 18.47 10.00
CA LYS A 122 2.12 19.44 10.88
C LYS A 122 2.90 20.74 10.84
N VAL A 123 2.20 21.83 10.56
CA VAL A 123 2.73 23.19 10.55
C VAL A 123 2.27 23.88 11.83
N ALA A 124 3.20 24.35 12.65
CA ALA A 124 2.91 25.04 13.89
C ALA A 124 3.45 26.46 13.90
N GLN A 125 2.71 27.36 14.53
CA GLN A 125 3.09 28.76 14.75
C GLN A 125 2.92 29.06 16.24
N LYS A 126 3.96 29.60 16.89
CA LYS A 126 3.96 29.87 18.35
C LYS A 126 3.50 28.66 19.19
N GLY A 127 3.98 27.46 18.83
CA GLY A 127 3.68 26.20 19.54
C GLY A 127 2.29 25.59 19.26
N LYS A 128 1.42 26.25 18.49
CA LYS A 128 0.10 25.73 18.12
C LYS A 128 0.11 25.24 16.68
N VAL A 129 -0.44 24.05 16.42
CA VAL A 129 -0.64 23.55 15.05
C VAL A 129 -1.67 24.43 14.35
N VAL A 130 -1.26 25.07 13.25
CA VAL A 130 -2.10 25.98 12.45
C VAL A 130 -2.58 25.34 11.15
N LEU A 131 -1.91 24.30 10.67
CA LEU A 131 -2.33 23.52 9.52
C LEU A 131 -1.73 22.12 9.61
N THR A 132 -2.48 21.10 9.23
CA THR A 132 -1.92 19.75 9.02
C THR A 132 -2.06 19.39 7.56
N ILE A 133 -0.95 19.21 6.86
CA ILE A 133 -0.94 18.79 5.46
C ILE A 133 -0.87 17.26 5.42
N LYS A 134 -1.65 16.63 4.55
CA LYS A 134 -1.72 15.18 4.38
C LYS A 134 -1.83 14.77 2.92
N ASP A 135 -1.33 13.59 2.64
CA ASP A 135 -1.49 12.94 1.35
C ASP A 135 -2.75 12.05 1.33
N SER A 136 -3.77 12.47 0.57
CA SER A 136 -5.02 11.72 0.45
C SER A 136 -4.85 10.37 -0.24
N ILE A 137 -3.85 10.19 -1.11
CA ILE A 137 -3.65 8.92 -1.83
C ILE A 137 -3.24 7.79 -0.88
N LYS A 138 -2.64 8.13 0.28
CA LYS A 138 -2.29 7.15 1.31
C LYS A 138 -3.54 6.62 2.02
N ILE A 139 -4.60 7.43 2.09
CA ILE A 139 -5.91 7.08 2.68
C ILE A 139 -6.78 6.35 1.65
N LEU A 140 -6.85 6.90 0.44
CA LEU A 140 -7.63 6.38 -0.68
C LEU A 140 -6.70 6.11 -1.88
N PRO A 141 -6.13 4.89 -1.98
CA PRO A 141 -5.24 4.56 -3.08
C PRO A 141 -6.00 4.48 -4.41
N GLY A 142 -5.62 5.30 -5.38
CA GLY A 142 -6.21 5.32 -6.71
C GLY A 142 -5.99 6.65 -7.39
N ALA A 143 -6.21 6.72 -8.71
CA ALA A 143 -6.22 7.99 -9.43
C ALA A 143 -7.50 8.77 -9.10
N LEU A 144 -7.40 10.10 -8.98
CA LEU A 144 -8.53 10.96 -8.65
C LEU A 144 -9.73 10.78 -9.59
N SER A 145 -9.52 10.66 -10.91
CA SER A 145 -10.62 10.42 -11.87
C SER A 145 -11.40 9.15 -11.57
N LYS A 146 -10.69 8.06 -11.23
CA LYS A 146 -11.32 6.80 -10.84
C LYS A 146 -12.07 6.95 -9.51
N LEU A 147 -11.47 7.64 -8.53
CA LEU A 147 -12.10 7.86 -7.23
C LEU A 147 -13.36 8.72 -7.38
N ALA A 148 -13.32 9.81 -8.15
CA ALA A 148 -14.48 10.65 -8.41
C ALA A 148 -15.65 9.85 -9.00
N LYS A 149 -15.37 8.95 -9.94
CA LYS A 149 -16.37 8.04 -10.52
C LYS A 149 -16.87 7.00 -9.50
N ASP A 150 -15.96 6.31 -8.81
CA ASP A 150 -16.29 5.25 -7.84
C ASP A 150 -17.11 5.76 -6.64
N TRP A 151 -16.89 7.01 -6.24
CA TRP A 151 -17.58 7.69 -5.15
C TRP A 151 -18.79 8.52 -5.63
N GLY A 152 -19.04 8.51 -6.95
CA GLY A 152 -20.17 9.20 -7.59
C GLY A 152 -20.28 10.65 -7.17
N VAL A 153 -19.16 11.38 -7.06
CA VAL A 153 -19.17 12.79 -6.69
C VAL A 153 -19.64 13.64 -7.87
N GLU A 154 -20.14 14.84 -7.59
CA GLU A 154 -20.66 15.74 -8.61
C GLU A 154 -19.57 16.20 -9.58
N THR A 155 -18.41 16.59 -9.05
CA THR A 155 -17.27 17.06 -9.85
C THR A 155 -16.46 15.87 -10.36
N GLN A 156 -16.53 15.60 -11.66
CA GLN A 156 -15.64 14.64 -12.31
C GLN A 156 -14.34 15.34 -12.77
N LYS A 157 -13.24 14.57 -12.86
CA LYS A 157 -11.96 15.10 -13.36
C LYS A 157 -12.04 15.27 -14.88
N ASP A 158 -11.64 16.44 -15.35
CA ASP A 158 -11.66 16.79 -16.77
C ASP A 158 -10.36 16.35 -17.48
N HIS A 159 -10.19 16.72 -18.75
CA HIS A 159 -9.04 16.38 -19.59
C HIS A 159 -8.22 17.63 -19.93
N PHE A 160 -6.89 17.49 -19.88
CA PHE A 160 -5.97 18.61 -20.08
C PHE A 160 -4.80 18.26 -21.02
N PRO A 161 -4.32 19.18 -21.88
CA PRO A 161 -3.19 18.95 -22.77
C PRO A 161 -1.84 19.10 -22.03
N HIS A 162 -1.50 18.11 -21.19
CA HIS A 162 -0.32 18.11 -20.30
C HIS A 162 1.04 18.32 -21.02
N TYR A 163 1.11 18.11 -22.33
CA TYR A 163 2.36 18.27 -23.13
C TYR A 163 2.33 19.49 -24.05
N PHE A 164 1.36 20.39 -23.90
CA PHE A 164 1.30 21.62 -24.67
C PHE A 164 2.39 22.61 -24.22
N TRP A 165 3.15 23.12 -25.19
CA TRP A 165 4.22 24.08 -24.98
C TRP A 165 4.29 25.00 -26.20
N ASN A 166 4.27 26.31 -25.95
CA ASN A 166 4.26 27.34 -26.99
C ASN A 166 5.51 28.23 -26.91
N GLY A 167 6.71 27.64 -26.91
CA GLY A 167 7.98 28.36 -26.97
C GLY A 167 8.46 28.99 -25.65
N SER A 168 7.57 29.61 -24.88
CA SER A 168 7.86 30.14 -23.54
C SER A 168 6.69 29.94 -22.58
N ILE A 169 6.93 30.10 -21.26
CA ILE A 169 5.84 30.05 -20.26
C ILE A 169 4.80 31.13 -20.55
N LYS A 170 5.26 32.37 -20.81
CA LYS A 170 4.39 33.50 -21.09
C LYS A 170 3.50 33.24 -22.31
N ASP A 171 4.07 32.75 -23.39
CA ASP A 171 3.34 32.47 -24.62
C ASP A 171 2.44 31.23 -24.51
N THR A 172 2.80 30.28 -23.65
CA THR A 172 1.97 29.10 -23.36
C THR A 172 0.73 29.50 -22.55
N LEU A 173 0.91 30.29 -21.49
CA LEU A 173 -0.20 30.73 -20.64
C LEU A 173 -1.12 31.72 -21.38
N ASN A 174 -0.57 32.58 -22.23
CA ASN A 174 -1.33 33.54 -23.04
C ASN A 174 -1.93 32.93 -24.32
N TYR A 175 -1.76 31.63 -24.56
CA TYR A 175 -2.26 31.01 -25.79
C TYR A 175 -3.80 31.02 -25.80
N GLU A 176 -4.35 31.65 -26.83
CA GLU A 176 -5.75 31.60 -27.20
C GLU A 176 -5.87 31.23 -28.69
N GLY A 177 -6.54 30.13 -28.99
CA GLY A 177 -6.63 29.64 -30.36
C GLY A 177 -7.37 28.31 -30.49
N PHE A 178 -6.92 27.46 -31.41
CA PHE A 178 -7.49 26.14 -31.60
C PHE A 178 -7.12 25.20 -30.44
N LEU A 179 -8.01 24.24 -30.13
CA LEU A 179 -7.73 23.15 -29.21
C LEU A 179 -6.43 22.43 -29.63
N PRO A 180 -5.49 22.17 -28.69
CA PRO A 180 -4.28 21.43 -29.00
C PRO A 180 -4.57 20.05 -29.63
N PRO A 181 -3.68 19.54 -30.52
CA PRO A 181 -3.86 18.22 -31.10
C PRO A 181 -3.73 17.13 -30.04
N TYR A 182 -4.35 15.96 -30.26
CA TYR A 182 -4.32 14.82 -29.32
C TYR A 182 -2.91 14.41 -28.87
N SER A 183 -1.89 14.62 -29.71
CA SER A 183 -0.48 14.36 -29.37
C SER A 183 0.04 15.19 -28.17
N LYS A 184 -0.70 16.24 -27.76
CA LYS A 184 -0.41 17.06 -26.58
C LYS A 184 -1.10 16.57 -25.30
N PHE A 185 -1.91 15.52 -25.38
CA PHE A 185 -2.60 14.91 -24.24
C PHE A 185 -1.89 13.64 -23.79
N GLU A 186 -1.94 13.32 -22.50
CA GLU A 186 -1.45 12.04 -21.99
C GLU A 186 -2.48 10.94 -22.31
N PRO A 187 -2.16 9.92 -23.15
CA PRO A 187 -3.13 8.89 -23.57
C PRO A 187 -3.66 8.03 -22.43
N LYS A 188 -2.98 8.00 -21.28
CA LYS A 188 -3.44 7.30 -20.07
C LYS A 188 -4.52 8.08 -19.31
N ARG A 189 -4.60 9.40 -19.52
CA ARG A 189 -5.54 10.30 -18.84
C ARG A 189 -6.68 10.74 -19.74
N THR A 190 -6.45 10.79 -21.05
CA THR A 190 -7.43 11.23 -22.05
C THR A 190 -7.50 10.19 -23.15
N SER A 191 -8.67 9.56 -23.33
CA SER A 191 -8.88 8.64 -24.44
C SER A 191 -9.15 9.40 -25.74
N LEU A 192 -9.08 8.70 -26.88
CA LEU A 192 -9.46 9.28 -28.17
C LEU A 192 -10.93 9.74 -28.18
N ILE A 193 -11.81 8.99 -27.51
CA ILE A 193 -13.23 9.30 -27.41
C ILE A 193 -13.42 10.60 -26.63
N ASP A 194 -12.78 10.72 -25.46
CA ASP A 194 -12.85 11.94 -24.64
C ASP A 194 -12.31 13.16 -25.41
N TYR A 195 -11.21 12.98 -26.15
CA TYR A 195 -10.64 14.03 -26.99
C TYR A 195 -11.59 14.47 -28.12
N GLU A 196 -12.25 13.53 -28.79
CA GLU A 196 -13.25 13.84 -29.82
C GLU A 196 -14.46 14.61 -29.26
N GLU A 197 -14.86 14.32 -28.02
CA GLU A 197 -15.87 15.10 -27.31
C GLU A 197 -15.41 16.53 -27.04
N MET A 198 -14.14 16.73 -26.62
CA MET A 198 -13.56 18.07 -26.49
C MET A 198 -13.52 18.82 -27.83
N VAL A 199 -13.14 18.16 -28.93
CA VAL A 199 -13.13 18.77 -30.26
C VAL A 199 -14.53 19.27 -30.64
N LYS A 200 -15.59 18.51 -30.34
CA LYS A 200 -16.98 18.94 -30.55
C LYS A 200 -17.34 20.15 -29.67
N LEU A 201 -16.93 20.13 -28.39
CA LEU A 201 -17.17 21.21 -27.44
C LEU A 201 -16.52 22.54 -27.88
N PHE A 202 -15.32 22.47 -28.48
CA PHE A 202 -14.53 23.63 -28.92
C PHE A 202 -14.66 23.98 -30.40
N LYS A 203 -15.52 23.29 -31.18
CA LYS A 203 -15.64 23.48 -32.65
C LYS A 203 -15.78 24.94 -33.10
N ASN A 204 -16.52 25.74 -32.34
CA ASN A 204 -16.75 27.17 -32.61
C ASN A 204 -16.37 28.07 -31.41
N LYS A 205 -15.45 27.61 -30.55
CA LYS A 205 -15.01 28.36 -29.37
C LYS A 205 -13.49 28.49 -29.38
N THR A 206 -12.99 29.66 -29.01
CA THR A 206 -11.57 29.84 -28.75
C THR A 206 -11.17 29.06 -27.50
N TRP A 207 -10.16 28.22 -27.62
CA TRP A 207 -9.53 27.53 -26.49
C TRP A 207 -8.48 28.45 -25.89
N SER A 208 -8.60 28.73 -24.59
CA SER A 208 -7.67 29.59 -23.84
C SER A 208 -6.97 28.75 -22.79
N PHE A 209 -5.63 28.69 -22.84
CA PHE A 209 -4.85 27.82 -21.94
C PHE A 209 -5.15 28.15 -20.49
N ILE A 210 -5.00 29.41 -20.09
CA ILE A 210 -5.15 29.83 -18.70
C ILE A 210 -6.56 29.59 -18.17
N ARG A 211 -7.60 29.90 -18.96
CA ARG A 211 -9.00 29.69 -18.54
C ARG A 211 -9.30 28.21 -18.34
N VAL A 212 -8.83 27.34 -19.24
CA VAL A 212 -9.03 25.90 -19.12
C VAL A 212 -8.23 25.33 -17.95
N SER A 213 -7.01 25.83 -17.69
CA SER A 213 -6.23 25.48 -16.49
C SER A 213 -6.97 25.85 -15.20
N GLU A 214 -7.58 27.03 -15.12
CA GLU A 214 -8.36 27.47 -13.95
C GLU A 214 -9.55 26.54 -13.68
N PHE A 215 -10.31 26.18 -14.71
CA PHE A 215 -11.41 25.22 -14.56
C PHE A 215 -10.91 23.83 -14.15
N TYR A 216 -9.80 23.37 -14.75
CA TYR A 216 -9.23 22.06 -14.49
C TYR A 216 -8.74 21.92 -13.03
N ILE A 217 -7.87 22.83 -12.57
CA ILE A 217 -7.33 22.78 -11.20
C ILE A 217 -8.42 22.98 -10.14
N LEU A 218 -9.42 23.84 -10.42
CA LEU A 218 -10.56 24.03 -9.53
C LEU A 218 -11.42 22.75 -9.45
N GLY A 219 -11.60 22.07 -10.59
CA GLY A 219 -12.25 20.77 -10.67
C GLY A 219 -11.53 19.72 -9.81
N ASP A 220 -10.20 19.69 -9.85
CA ASP A 220 -9.39 18.73 -9.10
C ASP A 220 -9.46 18.92 -7.59
N VAL A 221 -9.37 20.17 -7.10
CA VAL A 221 -9.52 20.43 -5.66
C VAL A 221 -10.96 20.14 -5.21
N LYS A 222 -11.98 20.49 -6.00
CA LYS A 222 -13.38 20.18 -5.67
C LYS A 222 -13.67 18.68 -5.67
N ALA A 223 -13.22 17.95 -6.68
CA ALA A 223 -13.38 16.51 -6.76
C ALA A 223 -12.70 15.82 -5.57
N THR A 224 -11.47 16.22 -5.23
CA THR A 224 -10.75 15.70 -4.06
C THR A 224 -11.53 15.96 -2.77
N TYR A 225 -12.06 17.18 -2.60
CA TYR A 225 -12.86 17.54 -1.42
C TYR A 225 -14.10 16.67 -1.30
N GLN A 226 -14.90 16.59 -2.37
CA GLN A 226 -16.15 15.82 -2.39
C GLN A 226 -15.90 14.32 -2.14
N VAL A 227 -14.83 13.75 -2.70
CA VAL A 227 -14.45 12.35 -2.46
C VAL A 227 -14.11 12.13 -0.99
N LEU A 228 -13.30 13.01 -0.39
CA LEU A 228 -12.90 12.90 1.02
C LEU A 228 -14.08 13.06 1.98
N VAL A 229 -14.98 14.00 1.70
CA VAL A 229 -16.19 14.20 2.51
C VAL A 229 -17.05 12.94 2.50
N LYS A 230 -17.42 12.44 1.32
CA LYS A 230 -18.21 11.20 1.21
C LYS A 230 -17.52 10.02 1.90
N TYR A 231 -16.19 9.91 1.77
CA TYR A 231 -15.41 8.88 2.45
C TYR A 231 -15.48 9.00 3.97
N PHE A 232 -15.20 10.19 4.52
CA PHE A 232 -15.19 10.38 5.97
C PHE A 232 -16.57 10.22 6.58
N GLU A 233 -17.63 10.76 5.95
CA GLU A 233 -19.01 10.58 6.39
C GLU A 233 -19.41 9.10 6.41
N THR A 234 -19.10 8.36 5.34
CA THR A 234 -19.35 6.92 5.28
C THR A 234 -18.58 6.17 6.37
N LEU A 235 -17.31 6.56 6.59
CA LEU A 235 -16.44 5.94 7.58
C LEU A 235 -16.98 6.12 9.00
N ILE A 236 -17.32 7.35 9.39
CA ILE A 236 -17.77 7.66 10.76
C ILE A 236 -19.19 7.18 11.06
N THR A 237 -20.04 7.08 10.03
CA THR A 237 -21.37 6.47 10.17
C THR A 237 -21.28 4.99 10.56
N LYS A 238 -20.19 4.31 10.16
CA LYS A 238 -19.98 2.88 10.43
C LYS A 238 -19.04 2.61 11.60
N PHE A 239 -18.12 3.54 11.90
CA PHE A 239 -17.08 3.34 12.91
C PHE A 239 -16.86 4.60 13.76
N PRO A 240 -16.88 4.51 15.11
CA PRO A 240 -16.78 5.67 15.99
C PRO A 240 -15.31 6.12 16.16
N ILE A 241 -14.69 6.57 15.08
CA ILE A 241 -13.31 7.06 15.05
C ILE A 241 -13.24 8.51 14.58
N ASP A 242 -12.21 9.23 15.00
CA ASP A 242 -11.89 10.55 14.44
C ASP A 242 -11.24 10.37 13.05
N PRO A 243 -11.91 10.76 11.94
CA PRO A 243 -11.39 10.58 10.59
C PRO A 243 -10.15 11.44 10.34
N LEU A 244 -10.01 12.58 11.02
CA LEU A 244 -8.87 13.48 10.88
C LEU A 244 -7.60 12.95 11.55
N LYS A 245 -7.67 11.85 12.30
CA LYS A 245 -6.49 11.14 12.83
C LYS A 245 -6.03 9.98 11.95
N VAL A 246 -6.67 9.76 10.81
CA VAL A 246 -6.27 8.77 9.81
C VAL A 246 -5.16 9.34 8.91
N TYR A 247 -4.09 8.58 8.71
CA TYR A 247 -2.99 8.94 7.80
C TYR A 247 -2.91 8.04 6.56
N SER A 248 -3.52 6.87 6.60
CA SER A 248 -3.52 5.89 5.52
C SER A 248 -4.60 4.82 5.71
N ALA A 249 -4.85 4.00 4.69
CA ALA A 249 -5.79 2.88 4.82
C ALA A 249 -5.42 1.89 5.95
N PRO A 250 -4.14 1.46 6.13
CA PRO A 250 -3.74 0.68 7.31
C PRO A 250 -3.92 1.44 8.63
N SER A 251 -3.70 2.76 8.64
CA SER A 251 -3.95 3.60 9.82
C SER A 251 -5.44 3.64 10.19
N ALA A 252 -6.35 3.71 9.20
CA ALA A 252 -7.79 3.63 9.44
C ALA A 252 -8.16 2.26 10.02
N ALA A 253 -7.77 1.17 9.36
CA ALA A 253 -8.08 -0.20 9.80
C ALA A 253 -7.58 -0.47 11.22
N PHE A 254 -6.36 -0.06 11.55
CA PHE A 254 -5.79 -0.25 12.88
C PHE A 254 -6.48 0.60 13.96
N ARG A 255 -6.85 1.84 13.65
CA ARG A 255 -7.62 2.68 14.60
C ARG A 255 -8.99 2.06 14.88
N ILE A 256 -9.69 1.58 13.86
CA ILE A 256 -10.97 0.88 14.02
C ILE A 256 -10.78 -0.38 14.87
N TRP A 257 -9.75 -1.18 14.58
CA TRP A 257 -9.43 -2.38 15.34
C TRP A 257 -9.16 -2.08 16.83
N ARG A 258 -8.35 -1.07 17.15
CA ARG A 258 -8.08 -0.64 18.54
C ARG A 258 -9.32 -0.08 19.26
N THR A 259 -10.31 0.42 18.51
CA THR A 259 -11.53 1.03 19.05
C THR A 259 -12.64 0.00 19.26
N LEU A 260 -12.76 -0.99 18.38
CA LEU A 260 -13.91 -1.92 18.36
C LEU A 260 -13.53 -3.36 18.67
N GLN A 261 -12.42 -3.86 18.12
CA GLN A 261 -12.07 -5.29 18.21
C GLN A 261 -11.20 -5.60 19.43
N LEU A 262 -10.16 -4.80 19.67
CA LEU A 262 -9.24 -5.01 20.78
C LEU A 262 -9.95 -4.98 22.16
N PRO A 263 -10.94 -4.10 22.43
CA PRO A 263 -11.70 -4.16 23.67
C PRO A 263 -12.40 -5.50 23.92
N LEU A 264 -12.91 -6.17 22.87
CA LEU A 264 -13.54 -7.49 23.00
C LEU A 264 -12.52 -8.53 23.42
N LEU A 265 -11.32 -8.48 22.84
CA LEU A 265 -10.21 -9.36 23.23
C LEU A 265 -9.77 -9.11 24.69
N HIS A 266 -9.78 -7.86 25.15
CA HIS A 266 -9.46 -7.52 26.53
C HIS A 266 -10.49 -8.05 27.53
N GLN A 267 -11.77 -8.10 27.15
CA GLN A 267 -12.83 -8.73 27.97
C GLN A 267 -12.59 -10.23 28.17
N GLU A 268 -11.85 -10.88 27.28
CA GLU A 268 -11.40 -12.28 27.42
C GLU A 268 -10.14 -12.43 28.28
N GLY A 269 -9.63 -11.34 28.85
CA GLY A 269 -8.36 -11.35 29.60
C GLY A 269 -7.12 -11.52 28.71
N LEU A 270 -7.26 -11.27 27.41
CA LEU A 270 -6.19 -11.38 26.42
C LEU A 270 -5.71 -10.01 25.97
N LYS A 271 -4.39 -9.86 25.84
CA LYS A 271 -3.72 -8.61 25.47
C LYS A 271 -2.88 -8.80 24.22
N VAL A 272 -2.61 -7.73 23.48
CA VAL A 272 -1.67 -7.74 22.36
C VAL A 272 -0.50 -6.83 22.69
N TYR A 273 0.72 -7.34 22.53
CA TYR A 273 1.94 -6.61 22.81
C TYR A 273 2.65 -6.16 21.53
N ASP A 274 3.32 -5.01 21.59
CA ASP A 274 4.22 -4.53 20.55
C ASP A 274 5.52 -5.36 20.57
N LEU A 275 5.84 -5.97 19.44
CA LEU A 275 7.03 -6.78 19.26
C LEU A 275 8.19 -6.02 18.61
N SER A 276 7.97 -4.78 18.16
CA SER A 276 8.84 -4.07 17.21
C SER A 276 10.34 -4.11 17.56
N HIS A 277 10.71 -3.90 18.83
CA HIS A 277 12.11 -3.79 19.24
C HIS A 277 12.53 -4.87 20.25
N ASN A 278 11.89 -6.03 20.22
CA ASN A 278 12.21 -7.17 21.08
C ASN A 278 12.50 -8.46 20.26
N ILE A 279 11.54 -9.36 20.12
CA ILE A 279 11.65 -10.65 19.42
C ILE A 279 11.19 -10.60 17.96
N ASP A 280 10.90 -9.40 17.43
CA ASP A 280 10.45 -9.22 16.05
C ASP A 280 11.42 -9.85 15.05
N SER A 281 12.72 -9.55 15.15
CA SER A 281 13.74 -10.08 14.23
C SER A 281 13.75 -11.60 14.18
N LEU A 282 13.57 -12.25 15.35
CA LEU A 282 13.51 -13.69 15.48
C LEU A 282 12.25 -14.25 14.82
N LEU A 283 11.07 -13.75 15.22
CA LEU A 283 9.79 -14.27 14.72
C LEU A 283 9.52 -13.92 13.25
N ARG A 284 10.13 -12.86 12.73
CA ARG A 284 9.95 -12.39 11.35
C ARG A 284 10.46 -13.38 10.30
N GLU A 285 11.34 -14.31 10.65
CA GLU A 285 11.72 -15.41 9.76
C GLU A 285 10.51 -16.30 9.38
N SER A 286 9.57 -16.48 10.31
CA SER A 286 8.30 -17.19 10.04
C SER A 286 7.28 -16.38 9.23
N TYR A 287 7.46 -15.05 9.13
CA TYR A 287 6.56 -14.16 8.38
C TYR A 287 6.82 -14.27 6.89
N CYS A 288 6.29 -15.32 6.29
CA CYS A 288 6.34 -15.64 4.88
C CYS A 288 5.10 -15.14 4.14
N GLY A 289 5.24 -14.70 2.89
CA GLY A 289 4.11 -14.24 2.09
C GLY A 289 3.26 -15.39 1.52
N GLY A 290 2.41 -15.05 0.54
CA GLY A 290 1.75 -16.04 -0.32
C GLY A 290 2.76 -16.76 -1.21
N ILE A 291 2.52 -18.05 -1.44
CA ILE A 291 3.34 -18.88 -2.34
C ILE A 291 2.86 -18.66 -3.78
N VAL A 292 3.80 -18.53 -4.71
CA VAL A 292 3.50 -18.43 -6.15
C VAL A 292 4.39 -19.40 -6.90
N ASP A 293 3.77 -20.42 -7.49
CA ASP A 293 4.49 -21.50 -8.14
C ASP A 293 3.83 -21.91 -9.47
N VAL A 294 4.71 -22.32 -10.39
CA VAL A 294 4.34 -22.99 -11.62
C VAL A 294 4.63 -24.48 -11.41
N TYR A 295 3.59 -25.28 -11.33
CA TYR A 295 3.71 -26.73 -11.15
C TYR A 295 3.79 -27.44 -12.50
N ARG A 296 3.01 -26.96 -13.48
CA ARG A 296 3.01 -27.47 -14.86
C ARG A 296 2.92 -26.27 -15.82
N PRO A 297 3.86 -26.11 -16.75
CA PRO A 297 4.03 -24.86 -17.50
C PRO A 297 3.02 -24.67 -18.63
N HIS A 298 2.22 -25.68 -18.97
CA HIS A 298 1.34 -25.64 -20.14
C HIS A 298 0.15 -26.58 -19.95
N LEU A 299 -1.05 -26.01 -20.06
CA LEU A 299 -2.32 -26.72 -20.11
C LEU A 299 -2.89 -26.57 -21.52
N ILE A 300 -3.14 -27.71 -22.19
CA ILE A 300 -3.87 -27.78 -23.46
C ILE A 300 -5.19 -28.50 -23.19
N GLY A 301 -6.30 -27.88 -23.57
CA GLY A 301 -7.65 -28.34 -23.24
C GLY A 301 -8.31 -27.47 -22.17
N LYS A 302 -9.42 -27.96 -21.62
CA LYS A 302 -10.27 -27.17 -20.72
C LYS A 302 -9.61 -26.97 -19.36
N GLY A 303 -9.30 -25.72 -19.02
CA GLY A 303 -8.72 -25.31 -17.74
C GLY A 303 -9.66 -24.43 -16.92
N TYR A 304 -9.53 -24.50 -15.60
CA TYR A 304 -10.36 -23.79 -14.62
C TYR A 304 -9.47 -22.94 -13.72
N TYR A 305 -9.75 -21.64 -13.66
CA TYR A 305 -9.02 -20.70 -12.80
C TYR A 305 -9.91 -20.25 -11.63
N TYR A 306 -9.51 -20.65 -10.43
CA TYR A 306 -10.20 -20.33 -9.19
C TYR A 306 -9.41 -19.35 -8.31
N ASP A 307 -10.13 -18.49 -7.59
CA ASP A 307 -9.58 -17.51 -6.64
C ASP A 307 -10.34 -17.57 -5.30
N VAL A 308 -9.64 -17.59 -4.17
CA VAL A 308 -10.29 -17.64 -2.84
C VAL A 308 -10.84 -16.26 -2.49
N ASN A 309 -12.14 -16.21 -2.22
CA ASN A 309 -12.80 -14.98 -1.81
C ASN A 309 -12.23 -14.44 -0.50
N SER A 310 -11.43 -13.37 -0.60
CA SER A 310 -10.87 -12.67 0.57
C SER A 310 -10.05 -13.62 1.46
N LEU A 311 -9.01 -14.23 0.88
CA LEU A 311 -8.14 -15.20 1.57
C LEU A 311 -7.61 -14.69 2.92
N TYR A 312 -6.90 -13.54 2.94
CA TYR A 312 -6.34 -13.01 4.19
C TYR A 312 -7.42 -12.67 5.23
N PRO A 313 -8.56 -12.05 4.86
CA PRO A 313 -9.70 -11.93 5.78
C PRO A 313 -10.23 -13.25 6.32
N THR A 314 -10.29 -14.29 5.51
CA THR A 314 -10.62 -15.65 5.97
C THR A 314 -9.64 -16.16 7.01
N ALA A 315 -8.35 -15.97 6.76
CA ALA A 315 -7.29 -16.35 7.69
C ALA A 315 -7.38 -15.55 9.01
N MET A 316 -7.71 -14.26 8.96
CA MET A 316 -7.89 -13.42 10.15
C MET A 316 -9.04 -13.89 11.07
N CYS A 317 -10.02 -14.64 10.55
CA CYS A 317 -11.09 -15.23 11.37
C CYS A 317 -10.63 -16.46 12.18
N LYS A 318 -9.39 -16.93 12.01
CA LYS A 318 -8.79 -17.98 12.85
C LYS A 318 -8.21 -17.38 14.13
N SER A 319 -7.93 -18.24 15.12
CA SER A 319 -7.21 -17.81 16.32
C SER A 319 -5.84 -17.25 15.93
N MET A 320 -5.41 -16.21 16.65
CA MET A 320 -4.10 -15.55 16.47
C MET A 320 -3.24 -15.69 17.74
N PRO A 321 -1.91 -15.70 17.61
CA PRO A 321 -0.99 -15.68 18.76
C PRO A 321 -1.04 -14.32 19.45
N VAL A 322 -1.53 -14.31 20.68
CA VAL A 322 -1.65 -13.10 21.53
C VAL A 322 -1.10 -13.38 22.92
N GLY A 323 -1.11 -12.38 23.80
CA GLY A 323 -0.48 -12.45 25.11
C GLY A 323 1.03 -12.29 25.03
N MET A 324 1.67 -12.38 26.20
CA MET A 324 3.12 -12.27 26.31
C MET A 324 3.77 -13.56 25.79
N PRO A 325 4.73 -13.48 24.85
CA PRO A 325 5.44 -14.66 24.37
C PRO A 325 6.24 -15.30 25.50
N GLN A 326 6.16 -16.63 25.62
CA GLN A 326 6.92 -17.39 26.61
C GLN A 326 7.87 -18.36 25.90
N LEU A 327 9.16 -18.24 26.17
CA LEU A 327 10.15 -19.23 25.75
C LEU A 327 9.88 -20.55 26.48
N VAL A 328 9.78 -21.64 25.73
CA VAL A 328 9.66 -23.00 26.25
C VAL A 328 11.02 -23.67 26.10
N GLU A 329 11.72 -23.86 27.22
CA GLU A 329 13.13 -24.27 27.23
C GLU A 329 13.34 -25.69 26.67
N PHE A 330 12.36 -26.59 26.80
CA PHE A 330 12.46 -27.98 26.32
C PHE A 330 11.09 -28.50 25.87
N LEU A 331 10.69 -28.24 24.62
CA LEU A 331 9.50 -28.84 24.01
C LEU A 331 9.91 -30.11 23.23
N THR A 332 9.52 -31.28 23.73
CA THR A 332 9.78 -32.53 23.02
C THR A 332 8.83 -32.71 21.82
N LYS A 333 9.23 -33.57 20.87
CA LYS A 333 8.38 -33.93 19.72
C LYS A 333 7.06 -34.55 20.16
N GLU A 334 7.09 -35.41 21.18
CA GLU A 334 5.89 -36.10 21.68
C GLU A 334 4.92 -35.12 22.34
N GLU A 335 5.42 -34.20 23.16
CA GLU A 335 4.61 -33.13 23.76
C GLU A 335 4.00 -32.22 22.70
N PHE A 336 4.75 -31.88 21.63
CA PHE A 336 4.20 -31.09 20.54
C PHE A 336 3.11 -31.83 19.75
N LEU A 337 3.34 -33.10 19.42
CA LEU A 337 2.43 -33.91 18.60
C LEU A 337 1.14 -34.29 19.34
N LYS A 338 1.20 -34.50 20.66
CA LYS A 338 0.06 -34.89 21.49
C LYS A 338 -0.57 -33.73 22.26
N GLY A 339 0.14 -32.61 22.39
CA GLY A 339 -0.25 -31.49 23.23
C GLY A 339 -0.91 -30.34 22.49
N GLU A 340 -1.28 -29.34 23.28
CA GLU A 340 -2.01 -28.14 22.84
C GLU A 340 -1.09 -26.95 22.53
N PHE A 341 0.20 -27.21 22.26
CA PHE A 341 1.16 -26.14 21.99
C PHE A 341 0.67 -25.22 20.87
N TYR A 342 0.73 -23.92 21.15
CA TYR A 342 0.31 -22.87 20.23
C TYR A 342 1.33 -21.74 20.23
N GLY A 343 1.91 -21.45 19.07
CA GLY A 343 2.96 -20.45 18.96
C GLY A 343 3.91 -20.71 17.80
N PHE A 344 5.19 -20.46 18.00
CA PHE A 344 6.22 -20.57 16.96
C PHE A 344 7.33 -21.49 17.42
N LEU A 345 7.85 -22.32 16.53
CA LEU A 345 8.89 -23.27 16.86
C LEU A 345 9.89 -23.44 15.71
N GLU A 346 11.17 -23.44 16.06
CA GLU A 346 12.26 -23.75 15.13
C GLU A 346 12.35 -25.28 15.06
N ALA A 347 12.01 -25.83 13.89
CA ALA A 347 11.99 -27.27 13.68
C ALA A 347 12.75 -27.67 12.43
N THR A 348 13.34 -28.87 12.50
CA THR A 348 13.87 -29.59 11.36
C THR A 348 12.82 -30.59 10.89
N VAL A 349 12.44 -30.50 9.62
CA VAL A 349 11.41 -31.34 9.00
C VAL A 349 11.96 -32.03 7.76
N ARG A 350 11.32 -33.14 7.38
CA ARG A 350 11.52 -33.79 6.09
C ARG A 350 10.23 -33.75 5.28
N ALA A 351 10.30 -33.12 4.11
CA ALA A 351 9.21 -33.08 3.15
C ALA A 351 8.95 -34.46 2.51
N PRO A 352 7.70 -34.74 2.08
CA PRO A 352 7.37 -35.95 1.35
C PRO A 352 8.09 -36.01 -0.01
N ALA A 353 8.44 -37.22 -0.46
CA ALA A 353 9.19 -37.45 -1.69
C ALA A 353 8.33 -37.32 -2.98
N ASN A 354 7.03 -37.57 -2.89
CA ASN A 354 6.12 -37.63 -4.06
C ASN A 354 5.12 -36.46 -4.03
N GLU A 355 4.83 -35.88 -5.21
CA GLU A 355 3.89 -34.77 -5.44
C GLU A 355 4.03 -33.58 -4.47
N TYR A 356 5.27 -33.09 -4.35
CA TYR A 356 5.59 -31.94 -3.51
C TYR A 356 4.95 -30.65 -4.02
N ILE A 357 3.94 -30.13 -3.30
CA ILE A 357 3.31 -28.83 -3.61
C ILE A 357 3.82 -27.65 -2.77
N GLY A 358 4.75 -27.91 -1.83
CA GLY A 358 5.36 -26.90 -0.98
C GLY A 358 4.43 -26.35 0.12
N LEU A 359 4.31 -27.07 1.23
CA LEU A 359 3.44 -26.67 2.35
C LEU A 359 4.11 -25.73 3.35
N LEU A 360 5.41 -25.90 3.56
CA LEU A 360 6.20 -25.11 4.51
C LEU A 360 7.22 -24.24 3.76
N PRO A 361 7.00 -22.93 3.69
CA PRO A 361 7.96 -22.03 3.10
C PRO A 361 9.03 -21.59 4.12
N ILE A 362 10.22 -21.28 3.60
CA ILE A 362 11.29 -20.59 4.36
C ILE A 362 11.83 -19.41 3.54
N LYS A 363 12.54 -18.52 4.22
CA LYS A 363 13.34 -17.47 3.56
C LYS A 363 14.77 -17.97 3.41
N LEU A 364 15.21 -18.14 2.17
CA LEU A 364 16.60 -18.43 1.85
C LEU A 364 17.17 -17.27 1.05
N GLN A 365 18.20 -16.60 1.58
CA GLN A 365 18.86 -15.45 0.93
C GLN A 365 17.87 -14.36 0.48
N GLY A 366 16.87 -14.07 1.32
CA GLY A 366 15.83 -13.06 1.04
C GLY A 366 14.75 -13.50 0.04
N ARG A 367 14.78 -14.75 -0.45
CA ARG A 367 13.75 -15.32 -1.33
C ARG A 367 12.88 -16.32 -0.57
N LEU A 368 11.59 -16.27 -0.85
CA LEU A 368 10.64 -17.26 -0.37
C LEU A 368 10.78 -18.52 -1.22
N ILE A 369 11.05 -19.67 -0.58
CA ILE A 369 11.11 -20.97 -1.24
C ILE A 369 10.36 -22.02 -0.42
N CYS A 370 9.95 -23.10 -1.07
CA CYS A 370 9.41 -24.29 -0.42
C CYS A 370 10.41 -25.44 -0.67
N PRO A 371 11.29 -25.78 0.28
CA PRO A 371 12.31 -26.80 0.06
C PRO A 371 11.73 -28.22 0.09
N GLY A 372 12.17 -29.07 -0.83
CA GLY A 372 12.05 -30.53 -0.70
C GLY A 372 13.11 -31.10 0.24
N GLY A 373 13.01 -32.40 0.56
CA GLY A 373 14.00 -33.08 1.40
C GLY A 373 13.98 -32.63 2.86
N THR A 374 15.15 -32.58 3.51
CA THR A 374 15.29 -32.19 4.92
C THR A 374 15.72 -30.73 5.04
N PHE A 375 15.02 -29.94 5.84
CA PHE A 375 15.35 -28.54 6.08
C PHE A 375 14.85 -28.05 7.44
N SER A 376 15.39 -26.94 7.90
CA SER A 376 14.99 -26.29 9.16
C SER A 376 14.37 -24.92 8.90
N GLY A 377 13.47 -24.51 9.77
CA GLY A 377 12.85 -23.19 9.73
C GLY A 377 12.08 -22.88 10.99
N LEU A 378 11.70 -21.61 11.15
CA LEU A 378 10.79 -21.16 12.20
C LEU A 378 9.36 -21.19 11.67
N PHE A 379 8.52 -22.06 12.23
CA PHE A 379 7.16 -22.27 11.77
C PHE A 379 6.14 -21.88 12.82
N PHE A 380 5.00 -21.37 12.35
CA PHE A 380 3.80 -21.30 13.18
C PHE A 380 3.29 -22.71 13.46
N SER A 381 2.95 -23.00 14.71
CA SER A 381 2.64 -24.35 15.19
C SER A 381 1.53 -25.03 14.38
N GLU A 382 0.48 -24.30 14.02
CA GLU A 382 -0.66 -24.87 13.30
C GLU A 382 -0.34 -25.16 11.83
N GLU A 383 0.54 -24.37 11.21
CA GLU A 383 1.02 -24.63 9.86
C GLU A 383 1.96 -25.84 9.81
N LEU A 384 2.80 -26.00 10.84
CA LEU A 384 3.59 -27.21 10.98
C LEU A 384 2.70 -28.44 11.18
N LYS A 385 1.71 -28.39 12.10
CA LYS A 385 0.75 -29.49 12.29
C LYS A 385 0.03 -29.85 11.00
N PHE A 386 -0.38 -28.85 10.21
CA PHE A 386 -0.98 -29.05 8.91
C PHE A 386 -0.05 -29.76 7.92
N ALA A 387 1.23 -29.39 7.88
CA ALA A 387 2.20 -30.06 7.01
C ALA A 387 2.46 -31.52 7.45
N LEU A 388 2.56 -31.77 8.76
CA LEU A 388 2.74 -33.12 9.31
C LEU A 388 1.56 -34.03 8.99
N ALA A 389 0.33 -33.52 9.09
CA ALA A 389 -0.88 -34.23 8.67
C ALA A 389 -0.91 -34.56 7.16
N ASN A 390 -0.05 -33.92 6.36
CA ASN A 390 0.05 -34.09 4.91
C ASN A 390 1.44 -34.59 4.49
N GLY A 391 2.03 -35.48 5.29
CA GLY A 391 3.18 -36.31 4.89
C GLY A 391 4.56 -35.75 5.22
N TYR A 392 4.66 -34.59 5.88
CA TYR A 392 5.93 -34.15 6.44
C TYR A 392 6.28 -34.95 7.70
N GLN A 393 7.57 -35.13 7.96
CA GLN A 393 8.08 -35.75 9.18
C GLN A 393 8.79 -34.70 10.05
N LEU A 394 8.48 -34.66 11.33
CA LEU A 394 9.17 -33.82 12.32
C LEU A 394 10.41 -34.57 12.84
N LEU A 395 11.60 -34.02 12.56
CA LEU A 395 12.86 -34.64 12.99
C LEU A 395 13.34 -34.10 14.33
N GLU A 396 13.25 -32.78 14.52
CA GLU A 396 13.80 -32.07 15.69
C GLU A 396 13.01 -30.78 15.97
N ILE A 397 12.93 -30.39 17.25
CA ILE A 397 12.50 -29.06 17.70
C ILE A 397 13.68 -28.46 18.48
N LYS A 398 14.14 -27.29 18.07
CA LYS A 398 15.30 -26.62 18.67
C LYS A 398 14.90 -25.50 19.63
N LEU A 399 13.82 -24.78 19.30
CA LEU A 399 13.36 -23.62 20.06
C LEU A 399 11.84 -23.50 19.94
N ALA A 400 11.16 -23.08 20.99
CA ALA A 400 9.71 -22.87 20.96
C ALA A 400 9.29 -21.64 21.77
N TYR A 401 8.42 -20.82 21.19
CA TYR A 401 7.75 -19.71 21.85
C TYR A 401 6.26 -19.97 21.88
N SER A 402 5.70 -20.14 23.08
CA SER A 402 4.27 -20.30 23.27
C SER A 402 3.55 -18.94 23.37
N PHE A 403 2.31 -18.94 22.90
CA PHE A 403 1.39 -17.80 22.92
C PHE A 403 0.00 -18.27 23.37
N LYS A 404 -0.83 -17.32 23.81
CA LYS A 404 -2.25 -17.59 24.03
C LYS A 404 -3.01 -17.58 22.70
N ARG A 405 -4.10 -18.36 22.61
CA ARG A 405 -5.01 -18.37 21.47
C ARG A 405 -6.02 -17.23 21.58
N GLY A 406 -5.93 -16.22 20.71
CA GLY A 406 -6.90 -15.13 20.62
C GLY A 406 -7.90 -15.36 19.50
N ALA A 407 -9.04 -16.00 19.79
CA ALA A 407 -10.09 -16.26 18.79
C ALA A 407 -10.73 -14.96 18.27
N ASN A 408 -11.04 -14.01 19.16
CA ASN A 408 -11.58 -12.70 18.81
C ASN A 408 -10.47 -11.66 18.56
N THR A 409 -9.36 -12.05 17.94
CA THR A 409 -8.34 -11.07 17.54
C THR A 409 -8.83 -10.21 16.38
N PHE A 410 -9.57 -10.77 15.42
CA PHE A 410 -10.15 -10.03 14.29
C PHE A 410 -11.60 -10.40 13.97
N LEU A 411 -12.12 -11.48 14.57
CA LEU A 411 -13.31 -12.18 14.10
C LEU A 411 -14.53 -11.28 13.91
N GLN A 412 -14.91 -10.49 14.92
CA GLN A 412 -16.11 -9.68 14.87
C GLN A 412 -16.02 -8.56 13.83
N LEU A 413 -14.89 -7.84 13.80
CA LEU A 413 -14.66 -6.74 12.88
C LEU A 413 -14.58 -7.24 11.42
N ILE A 414 -13.91 -8.37 11.17
CA ILE A 414 -13.87 -8.95 9.82
C ILE A 414 -15.24 -9.47 9.38
N THR A 415 -16.01 -10.04 10.31
CA THR A 415 -17.40 -10.46 10.04
C THR A 415 -18.26 -9.25 9.66
N GLN A 416 -18.20 -8.17 10.45
CA GLN A 416 -18.92 -6.92 10.16
C GLN A 416 -18.52 -6.33 8.80
N LEU A 417 -17.22 -6.21 8.52
CA LEU A 417 -16.73 -5.67 7.26
C LEU A 417 -17.12 -6.54 6.06
N ASN A 418 -17.08 -7.87 6.20
CA ASN A 418 -17.49 -8.77 5.14
C ASN A 418 -18.99 -8.68 4.86
N SER A 419 -19.83 -8.60 5.89
CA SER A 419 -21.27 -8.36 5.75
C SER A 419 -21.54 -7.04 5.04
N MET A 420 -20.86 -5.97 5.45
CA MET A 420 -20.95 -4.65 4.80
C MET A 420 -20.56 -4.72 3.31
N LYS A 421 -19.49 -5.46 2.96
CA LYS A 421 -19.07 -5.67 1.57
C LYS A 421 -20.13 -6.39 0.74
N ILE A 422 -20.74 -7.45 1.29
CA ILE A 422 -21.76 -8.26 0.59
C ILE A 422 -23.05 -7.48 0.40
N GLU A 423 -23.53 -6.81 1.44
CA GLU A 423 -24.73 -5.97 1.38
C GLU A 423 -24.56 -4.83 0.37
N ALA A 424 -23.43 -4.13 0.42
CA ALA A 424 -23.12 -3.07 -0.53
C ALA A 424 -23.02 -3.58 -1.98
N GLN A 425 -22.52 -4.80 -2.20
CA GLN A 425 -22.51 -5.43 -3.52
C GLN A 425 -23.94 -5.73 -4.03
N ARG A 426 -24.84 -6.19 -3.15
CA ARG A 426 -26.24 -6.46 -3.48
C ARG A 426 -27.01 -5.17 -3.79
N ASN A 427 -26.75 -4.12 -3.03
CA ASN A 427 -27.42 -2.83 -3.16
C ASN A 427 -26.76 -1.89 -4.20
N SER A 428 -25.80 -2.39 -4.99
CA SER A 428 -25.05 -1.60 -5.99
C SER A 428 -24.41 -0.33 -5.40
N GLN A 429 -23.83 -0.44 -4.20
CA GLN A 429 -23.10 0.62 -3.49
C GLN A 429 -21.58 0.37 -3.59
N PRO A 430 -20.95 0.67 -4.75
CA PRO A 430 -19.54 0.35 -4.99
C PRO A 430 -18.60 1.00 -3.97
N THR A 431 -18.99 2.16 -3.47
CA THR A 431 -18.29 2.96 -2.48
C THR A 431 -18.10 2.24 -1.14
N ILE A 432 -19.20 1.81 -0.51
CA ILE A 432 -19.19 1.09 0.77
C ILE A 432 -18.48 -0.26 0.61
N ARG A 433 -18.71 -0.93 -0.52
CA ARG A 433 -18.02 -2.17 -0.85
C ARG A 433 -16.50 -1.97 -0.93
N ASN A 434 -16.03 -0.92 -1.60
CA ASN A 434 -14.62 -0.62 -1.75
C ASN A 434 -13.98 -0.24 -0.41
N LEU A 435 -14.69 0.53 0.43
CA LEU A 435 -14.28 0.83 1.81
C LEU A 435 -14.09 -0.46 2.62
N ALA A 436 -15.10 -1.33 2.64
CA ALA A 436 -15.05 -2.61 3.36
C ALA A 436 -13.85 -3.45 2.91
N LYS A 437 -13.69 -3.62 1.59
CA LYS A 437 -12.58 -4.37 0.98
C LYS A 437 -11.23 -3.76 1.34
N LEU A 438 -11.09 -2.44 1.27
CA LEU A 438 -9.85 -1.73 1.59
C LEU A 438 -9.46 -1.93 3.06
N LEU A 439 -10.40 -1.78 4.00
CA LEU A 439 -10.16 -1.97 5.43
C LEU A 439 -9.79 -3.42 5.76
N MET A 440 -10.50 -4.40 5.19
CA MET A 440 -10.20 -5.83 5.35
C MET A 440 -8.77 -6.16 4.89
N ASN A 441 -8.37 -5.69 3.71
CA ASN A 441 -7.05 -5.99 3.16
C ASN A 441 -5.91 -5.22 3.85
N SER A 442 -6.20 -4.08 4.47
CA SER A 442 -5.17 -3.21 5.07
C SER A 442 -4.87 -3.53 6.54
N MET A 443 -5.66 -4.41 7.18
CA MET A 443 -5.63 -4.63 8.63
C MET A 443 -4.39 -5.38 9.11
N TYR A 444 -4.21 -6.64 8.68
CA TYR A 444 -3.11 -7.48 9.19
C TYR A 444 -1.73 -6.92 8.83
N GLY A 445 -1.60 -6.26 7.67
CA GLY A 445 -0.35 -5.68 7.20
C GLY A 445 0.25 -4.67 8.17
N ARG A 446 -0.58 -4.04 9.03
CA ARG A 446 -0.10 -3.18 10.11
C ARG A 446 0.77 -3.93 11.12
N PHE A 447 0.37 -5.13 11.50
CA PHE A 447 1.08 -5.96 12.47
C PHE A 447 2.41 -6.51 11.93
N GLY A 448 2.53 -6.64 10.60
CA GLY A 448 3.73 -7.11 9.91
C GLY A 448 4.69 -6.00 9.46
N MET A 449 4.39 -4.73 9.75
CA MET A 449 5.28 -3.62 9.40
C MET A 449 6.68 -3.83 10.00
N HIS A 450 7.72 -3.48 9.25
CA HIS A 450 9.07 -3.52 9.79
C HIS A 450 9.21 -2.46 10.89
N PRO A 451 9.81 -2.83 12.04
CA PRO A 451 10.27 -1.87 13.04
C PRO A 451 11.24 -0.91 12.38
N THR A 452 11.15 0.36 12.74
CA THR A 452 12.14 1.35 12.29
C THR A 452 12.94 1.86 13.46
N LEU A 453 14.23 2.05 13.24
CA LEU A 453 15.12 2.79 14.12
C LEU A 453 15.30 4.24 13.65
N THR A 454 14.57 4.63 12.61
CA THR A 454 14.65 5.94 12.00
C THR A 454 13.52 6.84 12.46
N THR A 455 13.84 8.12 12.63
CA THR A 455 12.87 9.21 12.74
C THR A 455 13.17 10.29 11.71
N HIS A 456 12.24 11.21 11.53
CA HIS A 456 12.35 12.28 10.54
C HIS A 456 12.07 13.63 11.19
N GLY A 457 12.75 14.66 10.71
CA GLY A 457 12.52 16.01 11.20
C GLY A 457 12.99 17.06 10.21
N ILE A 458 12.54 18.29 10.43
CA ILE A 458 12.96 19.46 9.66
C ILE A 458 13.67 20.40 10.64
N TYR A 459 14.97 20.60 10.42
CA TYR A 459 15.85 21.25 11.38
C TYR A 459 16.79 22.23 10.69
N THR A 460 17.24 23.23 11.46
CA THR A 460 18.41 24.04 11.10
C THR A 460 19.70 23.28 11.38
N SER A 461 20.82 23.69 10.77
CA SER A 461 22.15 23.12 11.04
C SER A 461 22.50 23.14 12.54
N LYS A 462 22.11 24.20 13.26
CA LYS A 462 22.31 24.31 14.72
C LYS A 462 21.50 23.29 15.51
N GLN A 463 20.29 22.98 15.08
CA GLN A 463 19.45 21.95 15.71
C GLN A 463 19.99 20.55 15.42
N ILE A 464 20.46 20.30 14.18
CA ILE A 464 21.09 19.03 13.80
C ILE A 464 22.30 18.74 14.71
N ASN A 465 23.21 19.71 14.87
CA ASN A 465 24.40 19.53 15.72
C ASN A 465 24.09 19.21 17.19
N LYS A 466 22.89 19.58 17.69
CA LYS A 466 22.47 19.25 19.06
C LYS A 466 21.94 17.83 19.21
N ILE A 467 21.36 17.26 18.16
CA ILE A 467 20.74 15.93 18.20
C ILE A 467 21.67 14.82 17.72
N THR A 468 22.74 15.16 16.98
CA THR A 468 23.67 14.19 16.41
C THR A 468 24.38 13.24 17.37
N PRO A 469 24.60 13.57 18.67
CA PRO A 469 25.16 12.58 19.59
C PRO A 469 24.29 11.31 19.69
N ALA A 470 22.97 11.49 19.85
CA ALA A 470 22.01 10.38 19.97
C ALA A 470 21.47 9.89 18.61
N TRP A 471 21.69 10.63 17.52
CA TRP A 471 21.08 10.38 16.22
C TRP A 471 22.06 10.57 15.06
N ILE A 472 22.25 9.55 14.24
CA ILE A 472 23.09 9.62 13.05
C ILE A 472 22.26 10.13 11.87
N VAL A 473 22.71 11.17 11.18
CA VAL A 473 22.07 11.66 9.95
C VAL A 473 22.36 10.67 8.82
N GLN A 474 21.32 9.97 8.33
CA GLN A 474 21.43 9.06 7.18
C GLN A 474 21.20 9.76 5.84
N ASN A 475 20.31 10.75 5.83
CA ASN A 475 19.98 11.51 4.64
C ASN A 475 19.55 12.93 5.04
N ALA A 476 19.85 13.91 4.20
CA ALA A 476 19.47 15.30 4.39
C ALA A 476 19.13 15.94 3.03
N ILE A 477 17.97 16.59 2.96
CA ILE A 477 17.55 17.39 1.82
C ILE A 477 17.49 18.85 2.29
N ASN A 478 18.33 19.70 1.71
CA ASN A 478 18.48 21.09 2.12
C ASN A 478 17.47 22.00 1.40
N PHE A 479 16.83 22.89 2.17
CA PHE A 479 15.87 23.89 1.72
C PHE A 479 16.25 25.27 2.28
N GLY A 480 17.47 25.72 1.99
CA GLY A 480 18.02 26.93 2.59
C GLY A 480 18.46 26.68 4.04
N GLU A 481 17.90 27.43 4.99
CA GLU A 481 18.26 27.31 6.42
C GLU A 481 17.74 26.02 7.07
N LEU A 482 16.70 25.42 6.49
CA LEU A 482 16.07 24.20 6.99
C LEU A 482 16.47 22.99 6.14
N SER A 483 16.58 21.84 6.78
CA SER A 483 16.86 20.57 6.13
C SER A 483 15.88 19.51 6.59
N LEU A 484 15.27 18.79 5.65
CA LEU A 484 14.53 17.57 5.93
C LEU A 484 15.53 16.44 6.12
N VAL A 485 15.62 15.89 7.33
CA VAL A 485 16.60 14.86 7.68
C VAL A 485 15.95 13.54 8.05
N THR A 486 16.63 12.46 7.71
CA THR A 486 16.36 11.12 8.24
C THR A 486 17.45 10.76 9.24
N LEU A 487 17.03 10.44 10.46
CA LEU A 487 17.88 10.23 11.61
C LEU A 487 17.79 8.77 12.06
N LEU A 488 18.92 8.09 12.20
CA LEU A 488 19.02 6.74 12.75
C LEU A 488 19.46 6.81 14.22
N LEU A 489 18.82 6.03 15.08
CA LEU A 489 19.19 5.95 16.49
C LEU A 489 20.65 5.48 16.69
N ASN A 490 21.47 6.26 17.38
CA ASN A 490 22.84 5.90 17.72
C ASN A 490 22.86 5.00 18.98
N LYS A 491 22.62 3.71 18.80
CA LYS A 491 22.50 2.75 19.92
C LYS A 491 23.73 2.72 20.82
N SER A 492 24.94 2.73 20.22
CA SER A 492 26.19 2.66 20.97
C SER A 492 26.36 3.87 21.89
N TRP A 493 26.18 5.08 21.35
CA TRP A 493 26.28 6.30 22.15
C TRP A 493 25.23 6.35 23.27
N ILE A 494 24.00 5.91 22.98
CA ILE A 494 22.93 5.88 24.00
C ILE A 494 23.25 4.88 25.11
N LEU A 495 23.77 3.70 24.77
CA LEU A 495 24.18 2.72 25.77
C LEU A 495 25.31 3.26 26.65
N GLU A 496 26.31 3.89 26.04
CA GLU A 496 27.46 4.48 26.75
C GLU A 496 27.06 5.65 27.66
N ASN A 497 26.11 6.50 27.25
CA ASN A 497 25.81 7.76 27.93
C ASN A 497 24.50 7.76 28.74
N GLN A 498 23.55 6.87 28.41
CA GLN A 498 22.22 6.78 29.03
C GLN A 498 21.88 5.38 29.55
N GLY A 499 22.78 4.41 29.36
CA GLY A 499 22.60 3.03 29.79
C GLY A 499 21.46 2.28 29.07
N VAL A 500 21.17 1.07 29.56
CA VAL A 500 20.15 0.19 29.02
C VAL A 500 18.75 0.81 29.13
N GLU A 501 18.45 1.49 30.25
CA GLU A 501 17.16 2.16 30.46
C GLU A 501 16.93 3.28 29.45
N GLY A 502 17.96 4.09 29.18
CA GLY A 502 17.92 5.11 28.13
C GLY A 502 17.61 4.51 26.76
N LEU A 503 18.31 3.43 26.38
CA LEU A 503 18.05 2.75 25.12
C LEU A 503 16.62 2.20 25.04
N ILE A 504 16.12 1.56 26.10
CA ILE A 504 14.74 1.05 26.16
C ILE A 504 13.74 2.18 25.96
N LYS A 505 13.96 3.36 26.58
CA LYS A 505 13.09 4.52 26.40
C LYS A 505 13.04 4.99 24.95
N HIS A 506 14.19 5.09 24.28
CA HIS A 506 14.24 5.47 22.85
C HIS A 506 13.56 4.43 21.95
N LEU A 507 13.83 3.14 22.17
CA LEU A 507 13.20 2.06 21.41
C LEU A 507 11.69 2.01 21.62
N THR A 508 11.22 2.24 22.85
CA THR A 508 9.78 2.31 23.16
C THR A 508 9.11 3.47 22.43
N ASN A 509 9.76 4.65 22.40
CA ASN A 509 9.26 5.80 21.65
C ASN A 509 9.27 5.60 20.12
N LEU A 510 10.19 4.77 19.62
CA LEU A 510 10.23 4.31 18.24
C LEU A 510 9.34 3.07 17.98
N GLY A 511 8.62 2.60 19.00
CA GLY A 511 7.68 1.48 18.90
C GLY A 511 6.57 1.79 17.90
N ASN A 512 6.29 0.83 17.02
CA ASN A 512 5.34 1.03 15.93
C ASN A 512 3.96 0.41 16.20
N ASN A 513 3.76 -0.19 17.39
CA ASN A 513 2.61 -1.01 17.74
C ASN A 513 2.41 -2.13 16.71
N THR A 514 3.43 -2.96 16.52
CA THR A 514 3.42 -4.07 15.55
C THR A 514 3.53 -5.40 16.29
N ASN A 515 3.04 -6.48 15.68
CA ASN A 515 3.13 -7.81 16.25
C ASN A 515 3.33 -8.81 15.12
N VAL A 516 4.58 -9.07 14.76
CA VAL A 516 4.91 -9.92 13.61
C VAL A 516 4.40 -11.35 13.78
N ALA A 517 4.22 -11.83 15.02
CA ALA A 517 3.62 -13.13 15.30
C ALA A 517 2.18 -13.22 14.75
N ILE A 518 1.37 -12.19 14.98
CA ILE A 518 0.01 -12.11 14.41
C ILE A 518 0.08 -12.11 12.88
N ALA A 519 0.96 -11.30 12.28
CA ALA A 519 1.08 -11.23 10.82
C ALA A 519 1.55 -12.56 10.19
N ALA A 520 2.52 -13.22 10.82
CA ALA A 520 3.00 -14.55 10.44
C ALA A 520 1.87 -15.58 10.50
N ALA A 521 1.12 -15.63 11.60
CA ALA A 521 -0.02 -16.55 11.75
C ALA A 521 -1.12 -16.30 10.71
N VAL A 522 -1.46 -15.04 10.40
CA VAL A 522 -2.41 -14.71 9.31
C VAL A 522 -1.92 -15.27 7.98
N THR A 523 -0.65 -15.08 7.63
CA THR A 523 -0.11 -15.63 6.38
C THR A 523 -0.02 -17.14 6.37
N ALA A 524 0.30 -17.77 7.50
CA ALA A 524 0.35 -19.21 7.66
C ALA A 524 -1.05 -19.84 7.47
N HIS A 525 -2.07 -19.32 8.17
CA HIS A 525 -3.47 -19.72 7.97
C HIS A 525 -3.91 -19.52 6.51
N SER A 526 -3.49 -18.43 5.86
CA SER A 526 -3.81 -18.18 4.45
C SER A 526 -3.23 -19.27 3.53
N ARG A 527 -1.97 -19.69 3.76
CA ARG A 527 -1.33 -20.77 3.02
C ARG A 527 -2.02 -22.11 3.28
N MET A 528 -2.36 -22.41 4.54
CA MET A 528 -3.12 -23.61 4.89
C MET A 528 -4.44 -23.70 4.13
N ILE A 529 -5.20 -22.59 4.04
CA ILE A 529 -6.49 -22.56 3.32
C ILE A 529 -6.32 -22.87 1.83
N ILE A 530 -5.42 -22.17 1.13
CA ILE A 530 -5.23 -22.41 -0.32
C ILE A 530 -4.61 -23.79 -0.59
N ASN A 531 -3.68 -24.23 0.26
CA ASN A 531 -3.05 -25.54 0.10
C ASN A 531 -4.01 -26.69 0.40
N GLN A 532 -5.00 -26.50 1.29
CA GLN A 532 -6.07 -27.47 1.46
C GLN A 532 -6.82 -27.72 0.15
N TYR A 533 -7.22 -26.65 -0.57
CA TYR A 533 -7.87 -26.80 -1.88
C TYR A 533 -6.97 -27.47 -2.93
N LYS A 534 -5.65 -27.20 -2.92
CA LYS A 534 -4.70 -27.88 -3.81
C LYS A 534 -4.63 -29.38 -3.49
N LEU A 535 -4.52 -29.75 -2.22
CA LEU A 535 -4.47 -31.14 -1.78
C LEU A 535 -5.77 -31.88 -2.13
N ASP A 536 -6.92 -31.24 -1.93
CA ASP A 536 -8.21 -31.83 -2.28
C ASP A 536 -8.36 -32.00 -3.80
N ALA A 537 -7.85 -31.07 -4.62
CA ALA A 537 -7.80 -31.23 -6.07
C ALA A 537 -6.95 -32.43 -6.49
N LEU A 538 -5.77 -32.60 -5.89
CA LEU A 538 -4.89 -33.74 -6.18
C LEU A 538 -5.55 -35.07 -5.77
N LYS A 539 -6.24 -35.12 -4.62
CA LYS A 539 -7.00 -36.30 -4.19
C LYS A 539 -8.13 -36.68 -5.16
N LEU A 540 -8.68 -35.71 -5.88
CA LEU A 540 -9.67 -35.93 -6.94
C LEU A 540 -9.04 -36.38 -8.27
N GLY A 541 -7.71 -36.54 -8.32
CA GLY A 541 -6.99 -36.90 -9.54
C GLY A 541 -6.79 -35.75 -10.53
N LEU A 542 -7.01 -34.50 -10.11
CA LEU A 542 -6.82 -33.32 -10.95
C LEU A 542 -5.36 -32.88 -10.96
N ASN A 543 -4.89 -32.33 -12.08
CA ASN A 543 -3.56 -31.76 -12.16
C ASN A 543 -3.55 -30.28 -11.79
N LEU A 544 -2.66 -29.91 -10.87
CA LEU A 544 -2.36 -28.53 -10.54
C LEU A 544 -1.34 -27.92 -11.50
N PHE A 545 -1.66 -26.79 -12.14
CA PHE A 545 -0.77 -26.14 -13.11
C PHE A 545 -0.07 -24.91 -12.53
N TYR A 546 -0.81 -24.08 -11.82
CA TYR A 546 -0.32 -22.79 -11.33
C TYR A 546 -1.04 -22.37 -10.07
N SER A 547 -0.36 -21.64 -9.19
CA SER A 547 -0.98 -20.96 -8.06
C SER A 547 -0.29 -19.63 -7.80
N ASP A 548 -1.07 -18.57 -7.53
CA ASP A 548 -0.58 -17.25 -7.12
C ASP A 548 -1.33 -16.81 -5.87
N THR A 549 -0.71 -16.99 -4.70
CA THR A 549 -1.19 -16.58 -3.37
C THR A 549 -2.53 -17.19 -2.94
N ASP A 550 -3.63 -16.75 -3.54
CA ASP A 550 -5.01 -17.06 -3.23
C ASP A 550 -5.73 -17.81 -4.35
N SER A 551 -5.00 -18.19 -5.39
CA SER A 551 -5.60 -18.74 -6.59
C SER A 551 -4.93 -20.02 -7.05
N LEU A 552 -5.66 -20.86 -7.77
CA LEU A 552 -5.18 -22.13 -8.32
C LEU A 552 -5.79 -22.42 -9.70
N ILE A 553 -5.03 -23.12 -10.53
CA ILE A 553 -5.42 -23.50 -11.89
C ILE A 553 -5.33 -25.01 -12.07
N LEU A 554 -6.43 -25.60 -12.56
CA LEU A 554 -6.65 -27.03 -12.68
C LEU A 554 -7.12 -27.40 -14.10
N ASP A 555 -6.98 -28.67 -14.49
CA ASP A 555 -7.52 -29.27 -15.71
C ASP A 555 -8.93 -29.88 -15.54
N GLY A 556 -9.52 -29.75 -14.36
CA GLY A 556 -10.89 -30.19 -14.09
C GLY A 556 -11.63 -29.31 -13.08
N PRO A 557 -12.96 -29.41 -13.05
CA PRO A 557 -13.77 -28.64 -12.12
C PRO A 557 -13.65 -29.18 -10.69
N LEU A 558 -13.71 -28.28 -9.72
CA LEU A 558 -13.85 -28.63 -8.31
C LEU A 558 -15.31 -28.85 -7.91
N PRO A 559 -15.58 -29.59 -6.82
CA PRO A 559 -16.92 -29.78 -6.27
C PRO A 559 -17.67 -28.46 -6.02
N GLU A 560 -18.96 -28.41 -6.35
CA GLU A 560 -19.78 -27.19 -6.24
C GLU A 560 -19.85 -26.64 -4.81
N ASN A 561 -19.79 -27.50 -3.79
CA ASN A 561 -19.79 -27.06 -2.39
C ASN A 561 -18.55 -26.21 -2.02
N TYR A 562 -17.44 -26.31 -2.76
CA TYR A 562 -16.26 -25.46 -2.60
C TYR A 562 -16.40 -24.10 -3.28
N ILE A 563 -17.33 -23.97 -4.22
CA ILE A 563 -17.44 -22.83 -5.13
C ILE A 563 -18.58 -21.90 -4.66
N HIS A 564 -18.28 -20.61 -4.51
CA HIS A 564 -19.30 -19.58 -4.33
C HIS A 564 -18.73 -18.22 -4.73
N SER A 565 -19.52 -17.36 -5.36
CA SER A 565 -19.02 -16.08 -5.91
C SER A 565 -18.67 -15.02 -4.85
N ALA A 566 -19.14 -15.19 -3.61
CA ALA A 566 -19.03 -14.16 -2.58
C ALA A 566 -18.74 -14.68 -1.15
N THR A 567 -18.81 -15.99 -0.91
CA THR A 567 -18.68 -16.52 0.46
C THR A 567 -17.21 -16.55 0.83
N LEU A 568 -16.89 -15.94 1.97
CA LEU A 568 -15.55 -15.82 2.51
C LEU A 568 -14.91 -17.20 2.67
N GLY A 569 -13.70 -17.38 2.13
CA GLY A 569 -12.96 -18.63 2.17
C GLY A 569 -13.33 -19.67 1.10
N LYS A 570 -14.46 -19.51 0.39
CA LYS A 570 -14.81 -20.34 -0.77
C LYS A 570 -14.12 -19.84 -2.05
N LEU A 571 -14.05 -20.71 -3.04
CA LEU A 571 -13.46 -20.41 -4.35
C LEU A 571 -14.47 -19.73 -5.27
N LYS A 572 -14.04 -18.67 -5.94
CA LYS A 572 -14.73 -18.06 -7.08
C LYS A 572 -14.09 -18.59 -8.35
N LEU A 573 -14.90 -19.10 -9.28
CA LEU A 573 -14.45 -19.43 -10.63
C LEU A 573 -14.31 -18.12 -11.42
N GLU A 574 -13.07 -17.72 -11.73
CA GLU A 574 -12.77 -16.49 -12.47
C GLU A 574 -12.83 -16.72 -13.98
N HIS A 575 -12.17 -17.77 -14.47
CA HIS A 575 -12.06 -18.06 -15.90
C HIS A 575 -12.17 -19.56 -16.19
N ILE A 576 -12.80 -19.87 -17.31
CA ILE A 576 -12.68 -21.14 -18.02
C ILE A 576 -11.94 -20.83 -19.32
N PHE A 577 -10.94 -21.64 -19.66
CA PHE A 577 -10.08 -21.40 -20.82
C PHE A 577 -9.72 -22.72 -21.53
N LYS A 578 -9.29 -22.65 -22.80
CA LYS A 578 -8.92 -23.81 -23.63
C LYS A 578 -7.41 -24.04 -23.76
N GLU A 579 -6.61 -23.04 -23.39
CA GLU A 579 -5.16 -23.18 -23.32
C GLU A 579 -4.57 -22.20 -22.29
N GLY A 580 -3.61 -22.67 -21.50
CA GLY A 580 -2.90 -21.87 -20.51
C GLY A 580 -1.39 -22.08 -20.58
N ILE A 581 -0.60 -21.00 -20.64
CA ILE A 581 0.86 -21.05 -20.65
C ILE A 581 1.38 -20.31 -19.41
N PHE A 582 2.15 -21.00 -18.58
CA PHE A 582 2.69 -20.53 -17.31
C PHE A 582 4.20 -20.58 -17.37
N VAL A 583 4.85 -19.42 -17.53
CA VAL A 583 6.30 -19.37 -17.76
C VAL A 583 7.06 -19.27 -16.44
N MET A 584 6.58 -18.39 -15.54
CA MET A 584 7.16 -18.15 -14.23
C MET A 584 6.12 -17.47 -13.33
N PRO A 585 6.37 -17.34 -12.02
CA PRO A 585 5.50 -16.60 -11.12
C PRO A 585 5.04 -15.24 -11.68
N LYS A 586 3.71 -15.05 -11.75
CA LYS A 586 3.04 -13.83 -12.25
C LYS A 586 3.29 -13.51 -13.73
N VAL A 587 3.64 -14.51 -14.53
CA VAL A 587 3.79 -14.41 -15.99
C VAL A 587 3.07 -15.56 -16.68
N TYR A 588 1.86 -15.30 -17.16
CA TYR A 588 1.01 -16.30 -17.80
C TYR A 588 0.12 -15.73 -18.91
N TYR A 589 -0.37 -16.65 -19.73
CA TYR A 589 -1.29 -16.42 -20.84
C TYR A 589 -2.42 -17.45 -20.77
N LEU A 590 -3.68 -17.01 -20.88
CA LEU A 590 -4.86 -17.85 -21.00
C LEU A 590 -5.63 -17.47 -22.26
N GLU A 591 -6.02 -18.46 -23.05
CA GLU A 591 -6.90 -18.30 -24.22
C GLU A 591 -8.25 -18.94 -23.92
N LYS A 592 -9.32 -18.16 -23.97
CA LYS A 592 -10.69 -18.65 -23.73
C LYS A 592 -11.31 -19.24 -25.00
N GLU A 593 -12.45 -19.92 -24.82
CA GLU A 593 -13.21 -20.52 -25.94
C GLU A 593 -13.67 -19.47 -26.95
N ASP A 594 -14.06 -18.29 -26.50
CA ASP A 594 -14.47 -17.15 -27.32
C ASP A 594 -13.30 -16.43 -28.03
N GLY A 595 -12.07 -16.95 -27.91
CA GLY A 595 -10.85 -16.34 -28.43
C GLY A 595 -10.33 -15.16 -27.61
N SER A 596 -11.01 -14.76 -26.53
CA SER A 596 -10.53 -13.71 -25.64
C SER A 596 -9.29 -14.15 -24.86
N ILE A 597 -8.39 -13.20 -24.59
CA ILE A 597 -7.08 -13.47 -24.00
C ILE A 597 -6.95 -12.79 -22.64
N VAL A 598 -6.47 -13.55 -21.66
CA VAL A 598 -5.99 -13.02 -20.39
C VAL A 598 -4.47 -13.16 -20.35
N SER A 599 -3.77 -12.03 -20.26
CA SER A 599 -2.30 -11.98 -20.23
C SER A 599 -1.85 -11.20 -19.00
N LYS A 600 -0.99 -11.81 -18.19
CA LYS A 600 -0.38 -11.20 -17.00
C LYS A 600 1.13 -11.26 -17.15
N VAL A 601 1.80 -10.12 -16.98
CA VAL A 601 3.27 -10.02 -16.99
C VAL A 601 3.70 -9.09 -15.87
N LYS A 602 4.35 -9.64 -14.85
CA LYS A 602 4.89 -8.83 -13.75
C LYS A 602 5.82 -7.74 -14.28
N GLY A 603 5.53 -6.49 -13.92
CA GLY A 603 6.36 -5.33 -14.26
C GLY A 603 6.19 -4.80 -15.69
N PHE A 604 5.29 -5.35 -16.50
CA PHE A 604 4.99 -4.86 -17.84
C PHE A 604 3.48 -4.62 -18.01
N PRO A 605 3.04 -3.39 -18.32
CA PRO A 605 1.62 -3.05 -18.43
C PRO A 605 0.98 -3.45 -19.76
N GLY A 606 1.78 -3.78 -20.78
CA GLY A 606 1.29 -4.17 -22.10
C GLY A 606 0.89 -5.65 -22.17
N LYS A 607 0.32 -6.04 -23.32
CA LYS A 607 0.03 -7.45 -23.65
C LYS A 607 1.18 -8.03 -24.46
N LEU A 608 1.59 -9.26 -24.15
CA LEU A 608 2.53 -10.01 -24.98
C LEU A 608 1.77 -10.92 -25.93
N THR A 609 2.35 -11.20 -27.09
CA THR A 609 1.79 -12.18 -28.04
C THR A 609 1.98 -13.61 -27.52
N LYS A 610 1.12 -14.54 -27.96
CA LYS A 610 1.24 -15.97 -27.63
C LYS A 610 2.62 -16.54 -27.98
N ARG A 611 3.16 -16.18 -29.16
CA ARG A 611 4.51 -16.58 -29.60
C ARG A 611 5.60 -16.16 -28.61
N THR A 612 5.48 -14.98 -28.02
CA THR A 612 6.44 -14.47 -27.02
C THR A 612 6.46 -15.32 -25.74
N TYR A 613 5.33 -15.92 -25.35
CA TYR A 613 5.28 -16.83 -24.19
C TYR A 613 5.95 -18.18 -24.49
N PHE A 614 5.78 -18.72 -25.71
CA PHE A 614 6.45 -19.95 -26.13
C PHE A 614 7.98 -19.80 -26.24
N ILE A 615 8.47 -18.71 -26.83
CA ILE A 615 9.92 -18.46 -26.93
C ILE A 615 10.55 -18.39 -25.53
N LYS A 616 9.88 -17.73 -24.58
CA LYS A 616 10.34 -17.66 -23.18
C LYS A 616 10.29 -18.99 -22.43
N LYS A 617 9.45 -19.95 -22.86
CA LYS A 617 9.42 -21.33 -22.34
C LYS A 617 10.65 -22.14 -22.80
N CYS A 618 11.15 -21.88 -24.01
CA CYS A 618 12.25 -22.65 -24.62
C CYS A 618 13.66 -22.16 -24.20
N THR A 619 13.81 -20.90 -23.79
CA THR A 619 15.09 -20.36 -23.32
C THR A 619 15.19 -20.47 -21.80
N HIS A 620 15.87 -21.52 -21.29
CA HIS A 620 16.43 -21.48 -19.94
C HIS A 620 17.42 -20.30 -19.89
N GLY A 621 17.03 -19.19 -19.27
CA GLY A 621 17.98 -18.12 -18.98
C GLY A 621 17.73 -16.75 -19.60
N ILE A 622 16.53 -16.41 -20.11
CA ILE A 622 16.18 -14.98 -20.14
C ILE A 622 15.79 -14.60 -18.70
N THR A 623 16.81 -14.26 -17.90
CA THR A 623 16.63 -13.36 -16.77
C THR A 623 15.96 -12.11 -17.33
N CYS A 624 14.64 -12.03 -17.16
CA CYS A 624 13.97 -10.76 -17.25
C CYS A 624 14.44 -9.98 -16.02
N HIS A 625 15.65 -9.40 -16.11
CA HIS A 625 15.98 -8.25 -15.30
C HIS A 625 14.99 -7.17 -15.74
N THR A 626 13.80 -7.16 -15.16
CA THR A 626 13.13 -5.91 -14.86
C THR A 626 14.00 -5.21 -13.82
N LEU A 627 15.17 -4.73 -14.25
CA LEU A 627 15.61 -3.45 -13.77
C LEU A 627 14.48 -2.53 -14.20
N LYS A 628 13.63 -2.17 -13.24
CA LYS A 628 13.20 -0.78 -13.22
C LYS A 628 14.51 0.00 -13.21
N TYR A 629 15.01 0.39 -14.37
CA TYR A 629 15.78 1.60 -14.44
C TYR A 629 14.79 2.68 -14.05
N VAL A 630 14.71 2.94 -12.76
CA VAL A 630 14.45 4.30 -12.32
C VAL A 630 15.73 5.01 -12.74
N SER A 631 15.72 5.63 -13.92
CA SER A 631 16.71 6.68 -14.16
C SER A 631 16.40 7.74 -13.13
N ILE A 632 17.15 7.76 -12.03
CA ILE A 632 17.17 8.87 -11.10
C ILE A 632 18.08 9.89 -11.77
N THR A 633 17.51 10.72 -12.64
CA THR A 633 18.23 11.89 -13.12
C THR A 633 17.96 12.99 -12.09
N ILE A 634 18.91 13.21 -11.19
CA ILE A 634 18.91 14.41 -10.36
C ILE A 634 19.32 15.55 -11.29
N VAL A 635 18.34 16.32 -11.75
CA VAL A 635 18.59 17.63 -12.35
C VAL A 635 17.96 18.65 -11.40
N HIS A 636 18.80 19.43 -10.73
CA HIS A 636 18.39 20.51 -9.81
C HIS A 636 17.43 20.11 -8.67
N GLY A 637 17.65 18.95 -8.03
CA GLY A 637 16.88 18.54 -6.85
C GLY A 637 15.50 17.95 -7.14
N VAL A 638 15.17 17.66 -8.40
CA VAL A 638 13.91 17.01 -8.79
C VAL A 638 14.08 15.50 -8.89
N LEU A 639 13.21 14.76 -8.20
CA LEU A 639 13.14 13.28 -8.20
C LEU A 639 12.09 12.83 -9.23
N LEU A 640 12.41 12.84 -10.52
CA LEU A 640 11.53 12.30 -11.56
C LEU A 640 11.66 10.77 -11.64
N LYS A 641 10.64 10.04 -11.16
CA LYS A 641 10.50 8.60 -11.40
C LYS A 641 9.95 8.35 -12.81
N GLN A 642 10.79 8.40 -13.85
CA GLN A 642 10.42 7.82 -15.14
C GLN A 642 10.70 6.31 -15.15
N ALA A 643 9.65 5.51 -15.36
CA ALA A 643 9.79 4.09 -15.64
C ALA A 643 10.06 3.92 -17.14
N LEU A 644 11.34 3.85 -17.53
CA LEU A 644 11.72 3.38 -18.85
C LEU A 644 11.78 1.85 -18.81
N SER A 645 10.98 1.20 -19.65
CA SER A 645 11.02 -0.26 -19.82
C SER A 645 12.08 -0.62 -20.86
N PRO A 646 13.10 -1.43 -20.52
CA PRO A 646 14.08 -1.94 -21.49
C PRO A 646 13.48 -2.86 -22.55
N LEU A 647 12.19 -3.25 -22.43
CA LEU A 647 11.51 -4.12 -23.37
C LEU A 647 11.50 -3.55 -24.80
N LEU A 648 11.61 -2.22 -24.95
CA LEU A 648 11.63 -1.57 -26.27
C LEU A 648 12.95 -1.74 -27.04
N LEU A 649 14.08 -2.02 -26.36
CA LEU A 649 15.37 -2.25 -27.06
C LEU A 649 15.54 -3.70 -27.49
N CYS A 650 15.02 -4.66 -26.71
CA CYS A 650 15.16 -6.08 -27.04
C CYS A 650 14.20 -6.54 -28.15
N LEU A 651 13.09 -5.81 -28.36
CA LEU A 651 12.13 -6.07 -29.45
C LEU A 651 12.52 -5.44 -30.80
N LYS A 652 13.64 -4.72 -30.90
CA LYS A 652 14.19 -4.22 -32.18
C LYS A 652 15.21 -5.18 -32.82
N GLN A 653 15.51 -6.32 -32.20
CA GLN A 653 16.48 -7.30 -32.70
C GLN A 653 15.89 -8.72 -32.86
N VAL A 654 14.57 -8.86 -32.98
CA VAL A 654 13.91 -10.14 -33.36
C VAL A 654 12.98 -9.93 -34.53
#